data_AF-A0A7Y8MHC7-F1
#
_entry.id   AF-A0A7Y8MHC7-F1
#
_cell.length_a   1.000
_cell.length_b   1.000
_cell.length_c   1.000
_cell.angle_alpha   90.00
_cell.angle_beta   90.00
_cell.angle_gamma   90.00
#
_symmetry.space_group_name_H-M   'P 1'
#
loop_
_entity.id
_entity.type
_entity.pdbx_description
1 polymer ?
#
loop_
_entity_poly.entity_id
_entity_poly.type
_entity_poly.pdbx_seq_one_letter_code
_entity_poly.pdbx_strand_id
1 'polypeptide(L)'
;MPPFRLLPLSATQLDAGQTGAPFRLESRDWDNDEIASKRLHAKKRLRFCELDGDPDKQLAQKAWGLATTNGHKRVIVFCNRRTKHGQEKKELGDGPCADGVVEELCKLDAGDRKRKGPGCDIERLFGARRQRERDRAADRLKALGFIGEKTTLARPAFLVATSAGEVGVDIDADHMVSDLAPWERMVQRLGRVNRRGEGDAEVVVFWSEPKVKNKDEPTDAEQRALLAFAAKAALEALPNAGEALDASPRALRRLAENGAHAEAIRKATTPEPLRPALTRPLVEAWSMTSLEEHTGRPEVAPWLRGWVDEAPQTTLAWRAHLPVRDGAPDWPRTKADKQEIEAFFEAAPPHESEKLETETYHVVDWLIARAVEPLKGAKAPAEEEGEEAEADLLGETEPDEEPAPPEAEATPRDKLQAADIAAIALSPAGDFVRAYRLRELADKKAKDDLQRGLQGQTLILDARFAGLSKDGLLDEKFVESAETADADAAWSAVAKVRVRRLAEKPGREPDWRQELAFATRFDPEGAPAEWLIVDHFRDAARAEDARALARKAQTLEDHETWAEQRARAIAEALALAPDARDALTLAARLHDEGKRAERWQRAFKAARDAKTFSLAGPLAKTLGPIDHAILDGYRHEFGSLPYVERHERFTALAEDWRDLVLHLVAAHHGQARPVIETRSCEDAPPSALEERARDIALRFARLQQRWGPWGLAWWEALLRAADSQASRDLEAATPDAAQEAA
;
A
#
# COMPACT_ATOMS: atom_id res chain seq x y z
N MET A 1 21.48 -23.59 -10.29
CA MET A 1 20.78 -22.55 -9.52
C MET A 1 21.35 -22.53 -8.12
N PRO A 2 21.65 -21.36 -7.52
CA PRO A 2 22.08 -21.29 -6.13
C PRO A 2 21.03 -21.93 -5.22
N PRO A 3 21.42 -22.65 -4.15
CA PRO A 3 20.45 -23.20 -3.22
C PRO A 3 19.73 -22.05 -2.50
N PHE A 4 18.40 -22.01 -2.59
CA PHE A 4 17.59 -21.13 -1.76
C PHE A 4 17.77 -21.51 -0.30
N ARG A 5 18.09 -20.53 0.55
CA ARG A 5 18.15 -20.70 1.99
C ARG A 5 17.02 -19.91 2.63
N LEU A 6 16.27 -20.56 3.50
CA LEU A 6 15.26 -19.91 4.32
C LEU A 6 15.91 -19.49 5.64
N LEU A 7 15.76 -18.22 6.00
CA LEU A 7 16.20 -17.69 7.28
C LEU A 7 14.97 -17.23 8.06
N PRO A 8 14.56 -17.92 9.15
CA PRO A 8 13.48 -17.42 9.99
C PRO A 8 13.93 -16.16 10.71
N LEU A 9 13.21 -15.06 10.52
CA LEU A 9 13.41 -13.80 11.23
C LEU A 9 12.30 -13.66 12.28
N SER A 10 12.67 -13.63 13.56
CA SER A 10 11.75 -13.33 14.67
C SER A 10 12.42 -12.40 15.67
N ALA A 11 11.68 -11.39 16.14
CA ALA A 11 12.14 -10.45 17.16
C ALA A 11 12.15 -11.07 18.57
N THR A 12 11.35 -12.12 18.79
CA THR A 12 11.14 -12.80 20.07
C THR A 12 11.12 -14.31 19.83
N GLN A 13 12.29 -14.90 19.60
CA GLN A 13 12.40 -16.35 19.39
C GLN A 13 12.05 -17.08 20.69
N LEU A 14 10.99 -17.89 20.65
CA LEU A 14 10.80 -19.00 21.58
C LEU A 14 11.46 -20.22 20.95
N ASP A 15 12.15 -21.04 21.75
CA ASP A 15 12.79 -22.29 21.29
C ASP A 15 11.72 -23.33 20.94
N ALA A 16 11.06 -23.14 19.80
CA ALA A 16 10.00 -24.00 19.29
C ALA A 16 10.60 -25.18 18.52
N GLY A 17 11.47 -25.97 19.16
CA GLY A 17 11.91 -27.29 18.66
C GLY A 17 12.34 -27.36 17.19
N GLN A 18 12.89 -26.28 16.62
CA GLN A 18 13.15 -26.18 15.19
C GLN A 18 14.30 -27.11 14.76
N THR A 19 14.12 -27.79 13.62
CA THR A 19 15.02 -28.84 13.09
C THR A 19 16.23 -28.32 12.31
N GLY A 20 16.61 -27.04 12.47
CA GLY A 20 17.78 -26.43 11.83
C GLY A 20 18.58 -25.59 12.82
N ALA A 21 19.87 -25.35 12.53
CA ALA A 21 20.69 -24.44 13.33
C ALA A 21 20.23 -22.98 13.07
N PRO A 22 19.52 -22.32 14.01
CA PRO A 22 19.09 -20.95 13.82
C PRO A 22 20.31 -20.03 13.76
N PHE A 23 20.25 -19.00 12.91
CA PHE A 23 21.23 -17.91 12.97
C PHE A 23 21.05 -17.19 14.31
N ARG A 24 22.09 -17.24 15.15
CA ARG A 24 22.11 -16.66 16.50
C ARG A 24 23.37 -15.82 16.65
N LEU A 25 23.35 -14.92 17.64
CA LEU A 25 24.55 -14.24 18.09
C LEU A 25 25.55 -15.28 18.61
N GLU A 26 26.75 -15.26 18.07
CA GLU A 26 27.88 -16.08 18.51
C GLU A 26 28.65 -15.35 19.61
N SER A 27 29.50 -16.07 20.37
CA SER A 27 30.28 -15.46 21.47
C SER A 27 31.08 -14.22 21.03
N ARG A 28 31.57 -14.19 19.79
CA ARG A 28 32.26 -13.02 19.23
C ARG A 28 31.38 -11.77 19.10
N ASP A 29 30.07 -11.93 18.87
CA ASP A 29 29.14 -10.80 18.72
C ASP A 29 28.85 -10.14 20.07
N TRP A 30 29.03 -10.87 21.18
CA TRP A 30 28.80 -10.37 22.53
C TRP A 30 29.95 -9.50 23.05
N ASP A 31 31.17 -9.98 22.83
CA ASP A 31 32.36 -9.46 23.51
C ASP A 31 33.36 -8.78 22.56
N ASN A 32 33.35 -9.11 21.26
CA ASN A 32 34.36 -8.63 20.30
C ASN A 32 33.80 -7.63 19.28
N ASP A 33 32.48 -7.58 19.05
CA ASP A 33 31.86 -6.57 18.19
C ASP A 33 31.39 -5.37 19.02
N GLU A 34 32.02 -4.21 18.82
CA GLU A 34 31.78 -3.01 19.60
C GLU A 34 30.33 -2.50 19.47
N ILE A 35 29.75 -2.59 18.26
CA ILE A 35 28.39 -2.10 17.98
C ILE A 35 27.36 -3.00 18.64
N ALA A 36 27.48 -4.32 18.45
CA ALA A 36 26.59 -5.32 19.03
C ALA A 36 26.70 -5.29 20.56
N SER A 37 27.91 -5.26 21.12
CA SER A 37 28.12 -5.22 22.56
C SER A 37 27.48 -3.98 23.18
N LYS A 38 27.68 -2.79 22.59
CA LYS A 38 27.05 -1.54 23.05
C LYS A 38 25.51 -1.62 23.08
N ARG A 39 24.89 -2.22 22.05
CA ARG A 39 23.44 -2.38 21.96
C ARG A 39 22.91 -3.44 22.92
N LEU A 40 23.61 -4.56 23.08
CA LEU A 40 23.23 -5.65 23.99
C LEU A 40 23.28 -5.21 25.45
N HIS A 41 24.24 -4.35 25.80
CA HIS A 41 24.43 -3.79 27.14
C HIS A 41 23.74 -2.43 27.34
N ALA A 42 22.89 -2.00 26.41
CA ALA A 42 22.18 -0.73 26.51
C ALA A 42 21.37 -0.65 27.81
N LYS A 43 21.72 0.31 28.67
CA LYS A 43 21.15 0.46 30.02
C LYS A 43 19.70 0.94 29.95
N LYS A 44 18.81 0.18 30.59
CA LYS A 44 17.37 0.47 30.68
C LYS A 44 16.89 0.12 32.09
N ARG A 45 16.58 1.14 32.89
CA ARG A 45 16.10 1.00 34.27
C ARG A 45 14.58 0.93 34.28
N LEU A 46 14.03 -0.27 34.45
CA LEU A 46 12.59 -0.53 34.46
C LEU A 46 12.02 -0.40 35.88
N ARG A 47 10.94 0.38 36.03
CA ARG A 47 10.13 0.50 37.25
C ARG A 47 8.65 0.28 36.95
N PHE A 48 7.96 -0.39 37.86
CA PHE A 48 6.51 -0.56 37.81
C PHE A 48 5.83 0.47 38.73
N CYS A 49 4.75 1.07 38.24
CA CYS A 49 3.90 1.97 39.01
C CYS A 49 2.44 1.52 38.93
N GLU A 50 1.77 1.40 40.07
CA GLU A 50 0.34 1.09 40.10
C GLU A 50 -0.47 2.34 39.71
N LEU A 51 -1.54 2.14 38.94
CA LEU A 51 -2.49 3.21 38.58
C LEU A 51 -3.48 3.43 39.72
N ASP A 52 -3.42 4.61 40.33
CA ASP A 52 -4.24 5.00 41.50
C ASP A 52 -5.20 6.18 41.25
N GLY A 53 -5.42 6.55 39.97
CA GLY A 53 -6.21 7.71 39.58
C GLY A 53 -6.45 7.77 38.06
N ASP A 54 -6.52 8.98 37.51
CA ASP A 54 -6.67 9.18 36.06
C ASP A 54 -5.44 8.65 35.30
N PRO A 55 -5.58 7.57 34.50
CA PRO A 55 -4.43 6.92 33.88
C PRO A 55 -3.77 7.79 32.81
N ASP A 56 -4.54 8.54 32.02
CA ASP A 56 -4.01 9.41 30.96
C ASP A 56 -3.13 10.51 31.57
N LYS A 57 -3.60 11.10 32.67
CA LYS A 57 -2.89 12.14 33.41
C LYS A 57 -1.60 11.62 34.05
N GLN A 58 -1.63 10.42 34.64
CA GLN A 58 -0.43 9.84 35.27
C GLN A 58 0.67 9.56 34.25
N LEU A 59 0.32 8.96 33.11
CA LEU A 59 1.27 8.70 32.03
C LEU A 59 1.86 10.03 31.50
N ALA A 60 1.01 11.02 31.21
CA ALA A 60 1.45 12.32 30.71
C ALA A 60 2.37 13.06 31.70
N GLN A 61 2.02 13.09 32.99
CA GLN A 61 2.85 13.72 34.02
C GLN A 61 4.21 13.04 34.19
N LYS A 62 4.22 11.70 34.15
CA LYS A 62 5.48 10.96 34.26
C LYS A 62 6.37 11.16 33.04
N ALA A 63 5.78 11.13 31.84
CA ALA A 63 6.48 11.41 30.60
C ALA A 63 7.06 12.83 30.61
N TRP A 64 6.27 13.82 31.03
CA TRP A 64 6.71 15.21 31.13
C TRP A 64 7.90 15.39 32.09
N GLY A 65 7.84 14.75 33.26
CA GLY A 65 8.95 14.76 34.22
C GLY A 65 10.24 14.18 33.63
N LEU A 66 10.16 13.05 32.93
CA LEU A 66 11.31 12.44 32.25
C LEU A 66 11.84 13.32 31.11
N ALA A 67 10.97 14.01 30.39
CA ALA A 67 11.33 14.83 29.23
C ALA A 67 12.02 16.16 29.59
N THR A 68 11.85 16.62 30.84
CA THR A 68 12.31 17.92 31.33
C THR A 68 13.42 17.83 32.39
N THR A 69 13.62 16.65 32.98
CA THR A 69 14.69 16.42 33.95
C THR A 69 16.04 16.33 33.23
N ASN A 70 17.01 17.15 33.63
CA ASN A 70 18.37 17.16 33.08
C ASN A 70 18.41 17.44 31.55
N GLY A 71 17.69 18.47 31.14
CA GLY A 71 17.60 18.93 29.75
C GLY A 71 16.41 18.34 28.99
N HIS A 72 16.29 18.69 27.71
CA HIS A 72 15.21 18.20 26.86
C HIS A 72 15.50 16.80 26.36
N LYS A 73 14.57 15.87 26.59
CA LYS A 73 14.66 14.46 26.18
C LYS A 73 13.55 14.06 25.23
N ARG A 74 13.79 12.97 24.51
CA ARG A 74 12.84 12.26 23.66
C ARG A 74 12.17 11.17 24.48
N VAL A 75 10.89 11.32 24.75
CA VAL A 75 10.13 10.34 25.54
C VAL A 75 9.09 9.68 24.65
N ILE A 76 9.15 8.36 24.54
CA ILE A 76 8.09 7.58 23.91
C ILE A 76 7.06 7.17 24.96
N VAL A 77 5.78 7.34 24.64
CA VAL A 77 4.65 6.95 25.47
C VAL A 77 3.82 5.91 24.73
N PHE A 78 3.78 4.68 25.24
CA PHE A 78 2.96 3.62 24.68
C PHE A 78 1.62 3.50 25.41
N CYS A 79 0.55 3.40 24.63
CA CYS A 79 -0.79 3.06 25.13
C CYS A 79 -1.33 1.89 24.32
N ASN A 80 -1.98 0.92 24.96
CA ASN A 80 -2.62 -0.21 24.26
C ASN A 80 -3.78 0.25 23.37
N ARG A 81 -4.42 1.36 23.75
CA ARG A 81 -5.62 1.92 23.10
C ARG A 81 -5.35 3.33 22.57
N ARG A 82 -5.99 3.70 21.46
CA ARG A 82 -5.92 5.07 20.90
C ARG A 82 -6.97 5.98 21.54
N THR A 83 -8.24 5.63 21.36
CA THR A 83 -9.37 6.55 21.59
C THR A 83 -9.94 6.45 23.01
N LYS A 84 -10.58 7.50 23.53
CA LYS A 84 -11.22 7.52 24.87
C LYS A 84 -12.52 6.73 24.97
N HIS A 85 -13.24 6.57 23.88
CA HIS A 85 -14.59 6.00 23.83
C HIS A 85 -14.72 5.04 22.64
N GLY A 86 -15.87 4.38 22.51
CA GLY A 86 -16.17 3.52 21.36
C GLY A 86 -15.72 2.08 21.56
N GLN A 87 -15.52 1.38 20.45
CA GLN A 87 -15.31 -0.05 20.41
C GLN A 87 -13.97 -0.48 21.01
N GLU A 88 -12.87 0.25 20.75
CA GLU A 88 -11.58 -0.03 21.37
C GLU A 88 -11.65 -0.01 22.91
N LYS A 89 -12.45 0.89 23.49
CA LYS A 89 -12.65 0.92 24.95
C LYS A 89 -13.30 -0.37 25.46
N LYS A 90 -14.29 -0.88 24.73
CA LYS A 90 -14.99 -2.12 25.10
C LYS A 90 -14.04 -3.33 25.00
N GLU A 91 -13.13 -3.32 24.03
CA GLU A 91 -12.23 -4.44 23.73
C GLU A 91 -10.91 -4.42 24.50
N LEU A 92 -10.45 -3.25 24.96
CA LEU A 92 -9.15 -3.07 25.63
C LEU A 92 -9.27 -2.54 27.08
N GLY A 93 -10.47 -2.21 27.53
CA GLY A 93 -10.77 -1.83 28.92
C GLY A 93 -10.49 -0.36 29.26
N ASP A 94 -10.45 -0.07 30.56
CA ASP A 94 -10.34 1.28 31.15
C ASP A 94 -8.89 1.77 31.34
N GLY A 95 -7.93 1.18 30.62
CA GLY A 95 -6.53 1.64 30.62
C GLY A 95 -6.33 3.01 29.96
N PRO A 96 -5.10 3.56 30.05
CA PRO A 96 -4.78 4.83 29.39
C PRO A 96 -4.99 4.74 27.89
N CYS A 97 -5.30 5.88 27.27
CA CYS A 97 -5.46 6.00 25.83
C CYS A 97 -4.57 7.10 25.27
N ALA A 98 -4.08 6.89 24.04
CA ALA A 98 -3.15 7.81 23.40
C ALA A 98 -3.72 9.23 23.26
N ASP A 99 -4.98 9.36 22.84
CA ASP A 99 -5.62 10.68 22.66
C ASP A 99 -5.70 11.44 24.00
N GLY A 100 -6.03 10.74 25.09
CA GLY A 100 -6.08 11.33 26.42
C GLY A 100 -4.72 11.75 26.95
N VAL A 101 -3.69 10.93 26.76
CA VAL A 101 -2.31 11.29 27.10
C VAL A 101 -1.87 12.54 26.32
N VAL A 102 -2.20 12.64 25.03
CA VAL A 102 -1.87 13.83 24.22
C VAL A 102 -2.59 15.07 24.74
N GLU A 103 -3.88 14.97 25.08
CA GLU A 103 -4.62 16.09 25.69
C GLU A 103 -3.99 16.56 26.99
N GLU A 104 -3.56 15.63 27.86
CA GLU A 104 -2.91 15.97 29.14
C GLU A 104 -1.51 16.57 28.94
N LEU A 105 -0.72 16.08 27.97
CA LEU A 105 0.56 16.70 27.60
C LEU A 105 0.36 18.14 27.09
N CYS A 106 -0.67 18.38 26.26
CA CYS A 106 -1.02 19.73 25.81
C CYS A 106 -1.43 20.66 26.98
N LYS A 107 -2.14 20.14 27.99
CA LYS A 107 -2.49 20.90 29.20
C LYS A 107 -1.24 21.25 30.02
N LEU A 108 -0.31 20.32 30.17
CA LEU A 108 0.96 20.54 30.86
C LEU A 108 1.80 21.62 30.14
N ASP A 109 1.86 21.54 28.81
CA ASP A 109 2.52 22.54 27.95
C ASP A 109 1.94 23.95 28.14
N ALA A 110 0.60 24.07 28.07
CA ALA A 110 -0.08 25.35 28.27
C ALA A 110 0.12 25.91 29.70
N GLY A 111 0.15 25.03 30.70
CA GLY A 111 0.45 25.39 32.08
C GLY A 111 1.87 25.92 32.27
N ASP A 112 2.85 25.33 31.57
CA ASP A 112 4.26 25.73 31.63
C ASP A 112 4.57 27.00 30.81
N ARG A 113 3.83 27.25 29.72
CA ARG A 113 3.89 28.54 28.99
C ARG A 113 3.51 29.72 29.89
N LYS A 114 2.55 29.54 30.81
CA LYS A 114 2.23 30.55 31.83
C LYS A 114 3.38 30.77 32.83
N ARG A 115 4.32 29.81 32.93
CA ARG A 115 5.53 29.84 33.76
C ARG A 115 6.82 30.22 33.00
N LYS A 116 6.73 30.61 31.72
CA LYS A 116 7.85 30.94 30.81
C LYS A 116 8.77 29.76 30.40
N GLY A 117 8.25 28.53 30.35
CA GLY A 117 8.97 27.39 29.76
C GLY A 117 8.91 27.36 28.22
N PRO A 118 9.86 26.71 27.52
CA PRO A 118 9.70 26.36 26.11
C PRO A 118 8.53 25.39 25.95
N GLY A 119 7.80 25.45 24.83
CA GLY A 119 6.71 24.50 24.56
C GLY A 119 7.21 23.05 24.38
N CYS A 120 6.38 22.12 23.94
CA CYS A 120 6.80 20.76 23.57
C CYS A 120 6.53 20.44 22.09
N ASP A 121 7.20 19.40 21.60
CA ASP A 121 6.87 18.73 20.34
C ASP A 121 6.16 17.42 20.67
N ILE A 122 5.02 17.16 20.03
CA ILE A 122 4.26 15.92 20.19
C ILE A 122 4.02 15.32 18.81
N GLU A 123 4.47 14.09 18.61
CA GLU A 123 4.23 13.30 17.41
C GLU A 123 3.37 12.08 17.76
N ARG A 124 2.55 11.63 16.81
CA ARG A 124 1.58 10.54 17.01
C ARG A 124 1.90 9.40 16.06
N LEU A 125 1.97 8.17 16.56
CA LEU A 125 2.18 6.98 15.73
C LEU A 125 1.11 5.93 16.02
N PHE A 126 0.02 5.99 15.26
CA PHE A 126 -1.16 5.15 15.40
C PHE A 126 -1.39 4.31 14.14
N GLY A 127 -2.15 3.22 14.29
CA GLY A 127 -2.72 2.46 13.17
C GLY A 127 -3.82 3.24 12.43
N ALA A 128 -4.38 2.66 11.36
CA ALA A 128 -5.48 3.25 10.60
C ALA A 128 -5.21 4.69 10.10
N ARG A 129 -3.97 4.92 9.65
CA ARG A 129 -3.50 6.20 9.12
C ARG A 129 -3.26 6.09 7.61
N ARG A 130 -3.63 7.13 6.85
CA ARG A 130 -3.29 7.25 5.44
C ARG A 130 -1.78 7.26 5.22
N GLN A 131 -1.30 6.50 4.22
CA GLN A 131 0.13 6.29 4.02
C GLN A 131 0.94 7.59 3.81
N ARG A 132 0.40 8.62 3.14
CA ARG A 132 1.08 9.92 3.00
C ARG A 132 1.42 10.56 4.35
N GLU A 133 0.48 10.60 5.28
CA GLU A 133 0.71 11.14 6.62
C GLU A 133 1.60 10.22 7.45
N ARG A 134 1.62 8.92 7.16
CA ARG A 134 2.60 7.99 7.75
C ARG A 134 4.02 8.36 7.32
N ASP A 135 4.23 8.68 6.05
CA ASP A 135 5.53 9.12 5.53
C ASP A 135 5.96 10.47 6.14
N ARG A 136 5.04 11.44 6.21
CA ARG A 136 5.27 12.74 6.89
C ARG A 136 5.63 12.57 8.37
N ALA A 137 4.94 11.67 9.08
CA ALA A 137 5.26 11.36 10.47
C ALA A 137 6.65 10.74 10.59
N ALA A 138 7.07 9.85 9.67
CA ALA A 138 8.41 9.30 9.65
C ALA A 138 9.48 10.39 9.49
N ASP A 139 9.26 11.38 8.62
CA ASP A 139 10.18 12.52 8.46
C ASP A 139 10.20 13.43 9.70
N ARG A 140 9.05 13.65 10.34
CA ARG A 140 8.98 14.39 11.60
C ARG A 140 9.73 13.67 12.72
N LEU A 141 9.63 12.35 12.80
CA LEU A 141 10.39 11.53 13.75
C LEU A 141 11.90 11.59 13.49
N LYS A 142 12.34 11.64 12.23
CA LYS A 142 13.76 11.89 11.90
C LYS A 142 14.20 13.27 12.39
N ALA A 143 13.41 14.32 12.11
CA ALA A 143 13.72 15.68 12.54
C ALA A 143 13.84 15.83 14.07
N LEU A 144 12.98 15.12 14.81
CA LEU A 144 13.01 15.07 16.28
C LEU A 144 14.10 14.14 16.84
N GLY A 145 14.84 13.42 15.98
CA GLY A 145 15.90 12.51 16.38
C GLY A 145 15.41 11.22 17.03
N PHE A 146 14.16 10.82 16.79
CA PHE A 146 13.66 9.48 17.16
C PHE A 146 14.11 8.42 16.14
N ILE A 147 14.39 8.79 14.90
CA ILE A 147 14.90 7.91 13.83
C ILE A 147 16.19 8.52 13.28
N GLY A 148 17.20 7.70 12.96
CA GLY A 148 18.50 8.21 12.53
C GLY A 148 19.25 8.91 13.67
N GLU A 149 20.27 9.71 13.37
CA GLU A 149 21.15 10.31 14.39
C GLU A 149 20.40 11.20 15.39
N LYS A 150 20.85 11.19 16.67
CA LYS A 150 20.22 11.99 17.72
C LYS A 150 20.56 13.47 17.54
N THR A 151 19.53 14.31 17.37
CA THR A 151 19.66 15.77 17.19
C THR A 151 19.46 16.52 18.51
N THR A 152 20.22 17.59 18.78
CA THR A 152 19.99 18.39 20.00
C THR A 152 18.58 18.99 19.99
N LEU A 153 17.80 18.70 21.04
CA LEU A 153 16.43 19.19 21.16
C LEU A 153 16.39 20.61 21.71
N ALA A 154 15.67 21.51 21.02
CA ALA A 154 15.36 22.84 21.52
C ALA A 154 14.29 22.85 22.62
N ARG A 155 13.50 21.77 22.69
CA ARG A 155 12.37 21.61 23.62
C ARG A 155 12.05 20.12 23.84
N PRO A 156 11.30 19.73 24.89
CA PRO A 156 10.94 18.32 25.11
C PRO A 156 10.16 17.75 23.93
N ALA A 157 10.47 16.50 23.54
CA ALA A 157 9.81 15.82 22.42
C ALA A 157 9.13 14.53 22.90
N PHE A 158 7.86 14.37 22.57
CA PHE A 158 7.04 13.22 22.91
C PHE A 158 6.62 12.48 21.64
N LEU A 159 6.75 11.15 21.67
CA LEU A 159 6.12 10.28 20.69
C LEU A 159 5.05 9.46 21.39
N VAL A 160 3.78 9.72 21.11
CA VAL A 160 2.67 8.91 21.64
C VAL A 160 2.31 7.86 20.61
N ALA A 161 2.38 6.59 20.99
CA ALA A 161 2.23 5.46 20.08
C ALA A 161 1.30 4.36 20.62
N THR A 162 0.60 3.68 19.72
CA THR A 162 -0.05 2.39 20.01
C THR A 162 0.85 1.24 19.59
N SER A 163 0.29 0.06 19.27
CA SER A 163 1.03 -1.06 18.68
C SER A 163 1.81 -0.69 17.41
N ALA A 164 1.40 0.38 16.71
CA ALA A 164 2.11 0.90 15.54
C ALA A 164 3.56 1.34 15.82
N GLY A 165 3.93 1.65 17.07
CA GLY A 165 5.31 1.95 17.46
C GLY A 165 6.14 0.72 17.84
N GLU A 166 5.55 -0.47 17.91
CA GLU A 166 6.21 -1.68 18.39
C GLU A 166 7.04 -2.36 17.29
N VAL A 167 6.58 -2.35 16.04
CA VAL A 167 7.19 -3.04 14.89
C VAL A 167 7.23 -2.13 13.66
N GLY A 168 8.21 -2.31 12.77
CA GLY A 168 8.26 -1.63 11.48
C GLY A 168 8.89 -0.23 11.48
N VAL A 169 9.32 0.30 12.63
CA VAL A 169 9.98 1.63 12.72
C VAL A 169 11.25 1.57 13.58
N ASP A 170 12.35 2.14 13.11
CA ASP A 170 13.65 2.18 13.80
C ASP A 170 13.74 3.32 14.82
N ILE A 171 12.92 3.24 15.87
CA ILE A 171 12.83 4.28 16.92
C ILE A 171 13.92 4.09 17.99
N ASP A 172 14.54 5.20 18.41
CA ASP A 172 15.46 5.31 19.54
C ASP A 172 15.12 6.51 20.46
N ALA A 173 14.20 6.29 21.41
CA ALA A 173 13.86 7.27 22.45
C ALA A 173 14.89 7.29 23.60
N ASP A 174 14.96 8.38 24.36
CA ASP A 174 15.82 8.46 25.56
C ASP A 174 15.16 7.79 26.78
N HIS A 175 13.86 7.98 26.95
CA HIS A 175 13.07 7.38 28.03
C HIS A 175 11.74 6.84 27.50
N MET A 176 11.11 5.97 28.28
CA MET A 176 9.84 5.34 27.92
C MET A 176 8.84 5.39 29.08
N VAL A 177 7.61 5.73 28.77
CA VAL A 177 6.44 5.50 29.62
C VAL A 177 5.49 4.58 28.87
N SER A 178 4.90 3.61 29.55
CA SER A 178 4.03 2.63 28.89
C SER A 178 2.96 2.13 29.86
N ASP A 179 1.80 1.76 29.35
CA ASP A 179 0.98 0.76 30.04
C ASP A 179 1.57 -0.65 29.85
N LEU A 180 1.09 -1.60 30.66
CA LEU A 180 1.52 -2.99 30.58
C LEU A 180 0.92 -3.68 29.33
N ALA A 181 1.71 -4.53 28.68
CA ALA A 181 1.31 -5.32 27.52
C ALA A 181 1.81 -6.77 27.67
N PRO A 182 1.36 -7.72 26.83
CA PRO A 182 1.94 -9.05 26.75
C PRO A 182 3.46 -9.03 26.57
N TRP A 183 4.14 -10.10 27.01
CA TRP A 183 5.59 -10.23 27.08
C TRP A 183 6.30 -9.82 25.79
N GLU A 184 5.88 -10.35 24.65
CA GLU A 184 6.49 -10.10 23.35
C GLU A 184 6.37 -8.62 22.94
N ARG A 185 5.24 -8.00 23.25
CA ARG A 185 4.99 -6.57 23.00
C ARG A 185 5.81 -5.69 23.93
N MET A 186 5.96 -6.09 25.21
CA MET A 186 6.84 -5.38 26.15
C MET A 186 8.30 -5.43 25.70
N VAL A 187 8.80 -6.59 25.26
CA VAL A 187 10.16 -6.73 24.71
C VAL A 187 10.34 -5.82 23.48
N GLN A 188 9.34 -5.75 22.60
CA GLN A 188 9.36 -4.86 21.43
C GLN A 188 9.38 -3.38 21.83
N ARG A 189 8.52 -2.95 22.77
CA ARG A 189 8.49 -1.56 23.31
C ARG A 189 9.83 -1.18 23.94
N LEU A 190 10.40 -2.06 24.78
CA LEU A 190 11.72 -1.89 25.37
C LEU A 190 12.83 -1.80 24.31
N GLY A 191 12.61 -2.40 23.13
CA GLY A 191 13.49 -2.29 21.96
C GLY A 191 13.50 -0.93 21.26
N ARG A 192 12.60 0.01 21.64
CA ARG A 192 12.45 1.37 21.08
C ARG A 192 13.06 2.47 21.95
N VAL A 193 13.63 2.10 23.09
CA VAL A 193 14.25 3.03 24.05
C VAL A 193 15.73 2.69 24.25
N ASN A 194 16.59 3.70 24.17
CA ASN A 194 18.05 3.59 24.20
C ASN A 194 18.56 2.42 23.34
N ARG A 195 18.02 2.34 22.12
CA ARG A 195 18.23 1.23 21.18
C ARG A 195 19.70 1.13 20.77
N ARG A 196 20.41 2.27 20.70
CA ARG A 196 21.83 2.33 20.34
C ARG A 196 22.80 2.22 21.51
N GLY A 197 22.30 2.21 22.75
CA GLY A 197 23.15 2.16 23.95
C GLY A 197 24.00 3.41 24.14
N GLU A 198 23.51 4.57 23.74
CA GLU A 198 24.22 5.87 23.81
C GLU A 198 23.91 6.66 25.08
N GLY A 199 22.96 6.20 25.90
CA GLY A 199 22.62 6.84 27.17
C GLY A 199 22.16 5.84 28.22
N ASP A 200 21.48 6.39 29.24
CA ASP A 200 20.87 5.65 30.33
C ASP A 200 19.35 5.89 30.29
N ALA A 201 18.59 4.87 29.92
CA ALA A 201 17.14 4.99 29.84
C ALA A 201 16.45 4.77 31.18
N GLU A 202 15.40 5.56 31.39
CA GLU A 202 14.38 5.34 32.42
C GLU A 202 13.15 4.78 31.73
N VAL A 203 12.62 3.69 32.25
CA VAL A 203 11.45 3.02 31.73
C VAL A 203 10.43 2.87 32.85
N VAL A 204 9.25 3.45 32.67
CA VAL A 204 8.17 3.40 33.66
C VAL A 204 6.97 2.72 33.06
N VAL A 205 6.57 1.61 33.65
CA VAL A 205 5.43 0.81 33.20
C VAL A 205 4.32 0.88 34.23
N PHE A 206 3.19 1.44 33.80
CA PHE A 206 1.98 1.53 34.61
C PHE A 206 1.18 0.23 34.50
N TRP A 207 0.62 -0.21 35.63
CA TRP A 207 -0.19 -1.41 35.71
C TRP A 207 -1.40 -1.21 36.63
N SER A 208 -2.42 -2.03 36.43
CA SER A 208 -3.56 -2.18 37.31
C SER A 208 -3.91 -3.65 37.44
N GLU A 209 -4.43 -4.07 38.59
CA GLU A 209 -4.88 -5.45 38.76
C GLU A 209 -6.15 -5.68 37.92
N PRO A 210 -6.18 -6.70 37.04
CA PRO A 210 -7.32 -6.95 36.17
C PRO A 210 -8.54 -7.40 36.98
N LYS A 211 -9.67 -6.71 36.77
CA LYS A 211 -10.95 -7.05 37.39
C LYS A 211 -11.73 -7.99 36.48
N VAL A 212 -11.81 -9.26 36.87
CA VAL A 212 -12.55 -10.29 36.13
C VAL A 212 -13.92 -10.51 36.76
N LYS A 213 -15.00 -10.29 36.00
CA LYS A 213 -16.38 -10.47 36.49
C LYS A 213 -16.74 -11.94 36.68
N ASN A 214 -16.43 -12.78 35.69
CA ASN A 214 -16.62 -14.23 35.74
C ASN A 214 -15.29 -14.94 35.43
N LYS A 215 -14.74 -15.67 36.39
CA LYS A 215 -13.45 -16.35 36.24
C LYS A 215 -13.50 -17.54 35.29
N ASP A 216 -14.66 -18.17 35.15
CA ASP A 216 -14.84 -19.34 34.29
C ASP A 216 -15.05 -18.95 32.82
N GLU A 217 -15.48 -17.70 32.57
CA GLU A 217 -15.77 -17.17 31.24
C GLU A 217 -15.37 -15.68 31.15
N PRO A 218 -14.06 -15.38 31.17
CA PRO A 218 -13.57 -14.01 31.01
C PRO A 218 -13.80 -13.53 29.58
N THR A 219 -14.25 -12.28 29.44
CA THR A 219 -14.34 -11.58 28.16
C THR A 219 -12.96 -11.40 27.51
N ASP A 220 -12.90 -11.17 26.20
CA ASP A 220 -11.63 -10.96 25.49
C ASP A 220 -10.78 -9.82 26.09
N ALA A 221 -11.44 -8.74 26.53
CA ALA A 221 -10.78 -7.62 27.21
C ALA A 221 -10.16 -8.06 28.55
N GLU A 222 -10.87 -8.87 29.33
CA GLU A 222 -10.38 -9.42 30.59
C GLU A 222 -9.23 -10.41 30.36
N GLN A 223 -9.32 -11.27 29.33
CA GLN A 223 -8.25 -12.18 28.95
C GLN A 223 -6.98 -11.43 28.54
N ARG A 224 -7.11 -10.39 27.72
CA ARG A 224 -5.98 -9.52 27.33
C ARG A 224 -5.36 -8.81 28.54
N ALA A 225 -6.19 -8.33 29.47
CA ALA A 225 -5.71 -7.69 30.70
C ALA A 225 -4.98 -8.68 31.63
N LEU A 226 -5.49 -9.91 31.78
CA LEU A 226 -4.82 -10.99 32.52
C LEU A 226 -3.47 -11.36 31.88
N LEU A 227 -3.43 -11.47 30.55
CA LEU A 227 -2.22 -11.76 29.78
C LEU A 227 -1.15 -10.67 29.97
N ALA A 228 -1.55 -9.40 29.82
CA ALA A 228 -0.66 -8.27 30.08
C ALA A 228 -0.17 -8.27 31.53
N PHE A 229 -1.07 -8.50 32.50
CA PHE A 229 -0.72 -8.58 33.92
C PHE A 229 0.31 -9.69 34.22
N ALA A 230 0.20 -10.85 33.56
CA ALA A 230 1.19 -11.92 33.68
C ALA A 230 2.60 -11.48 33.22
N ALA A 231 2.71 -10.56 32.27
CA ALA A 231 4.00 -10.03 31.81
C ALA A 231 4.75 -9.25 32.91
N LYS A 232 4.03 -8.63 33.86
CA LYS A 232 4.65 -8.00 35.03
C LYS A 232 5.43 -9.03 35.84
N ALA A 233 4.81 -10.16 36.17
CA ALA A 233 5.45 -11.23 36.94
C ALA A 233 6.67 -11.82 36.21
N ALA A 234 6.59 -11.95 34.88
CA ALA A 234 7.74 -12.38 34.07
C ALA A 234 8.88 -11.35 34.11
N LEU A 235 8.59 -10.07 33.96
CA LEU A 235 9.58 -8.99 33.96
C LEU A 235 10.19 -8.73 35.34
N GLU A 236 9.47 -8.99 36.44
CA GLU A 236 9.99 -8.90 37.81
C GLU A 236 11.12 -9.90 38.11
N ALA A 237 11.30 -10.92 37.26
CA ALA A 237 12.44 -11.83 37.34
C ALA A 237 13.74 -11.26 36.72
N LEU A 238 13.71 -10.05 36.16
CA LEU A 238 14.91 -9.39 35.66
C LEU A 238 15.90 -9.06 36.78
N PRO A 239 17.22 -8.98 36.49
CA PRO A 239 18.22 -8.61 37.49
C PRO A 239 17.98 -7.21 38.06
N ASN A 240 18.30 -7.02 39.35
CA ASN A 240 18.24 -5.70 39.97
C ASN A 240 19.30 -4.75 39.40
N ALA A 241 18.91 -3.49 39.21
CA ALA A 241 19.73 -2.35 38.83
C ALA A 241 19.47 -1.19 39.80
N GLY A 242 19.92 -1.34 41.05
CA GLY A 242 19.57 -0.44 42.16
C GLY A 242 18.13 -0.64 42.60
N GLU A 243 17.33 0.42 42.58
CA GLU A 243 15.87 0.38 42.86
C GLU A 243 15.01 0.05 41.62
N ALA A 244 15.64 -0.30 40.51
CA ALA A 244 15.00 -0.64 39.24
C ALA A 244 15.43 -2.03 38.77
N LEU A 245 14.86 -2.50 37.66
CA LEU A 245 15.23 -3.75 37.00
C LEU A 245 16.05 -3.46 35.74
N ASP A 246 17.04 -4.31 35.43
CA ASP A 246 17.83 -4.25 34.19
C ASP A 246 17.01 -4.83 33.02
N ALA A 247 16.47 -3.94 32.19
CA ALA A 247 15.73 -4.30 30.98
C ALA A 247 16.58 -4.25 29.70
N SER A 248 17.91 -4.32 29.81
CA SER A 248 18.80 -4.39 28.64
C SER A 248 18.48 -5.59 27.73
N PRO A 249 18.77 -5.52 26.42
CA PRO A 249 18.53 -6.65 25.51
C PRO A 249 19.21 -7.94 25.97
N ARG A 250 20.40 -7.83 26.58
CA ARG A 250 21.10 -8.96 27.21
C ARG A 250 20.30 -9.58 28.36
N ALA A 251 19.80 -8.76 29.28
CA ALA A 251 19.04 -9.24 30.44
C ALA A 251 17.73 -9.92 30.01
N LEU A 252 16.98 -9.31 29.08
CA LEU A 252 15.76 -9.88 28.51
C LEU A 252 16.03 -11.22 27.81
N ARG A 253 17.09 -11.30 27.00
CA ARG A 253 17.47 -12.54 26.31
C ARG A 253 17.85 -13.64 27.31
N ARG A 254 18.68 -13.35 28.30
CA ARG A 254 19.07 -14.32 29.35
C ARG A 254 17.85 -14.81 30.13
N LEU A 255 16.89 -13.94 30.40
CA LEU A 255 15.64 -14.31 31.05
C LEU A 255 14.81 -15.26 30.16
N ALA A 256 14.68 -14.97 28.86
CA ALA A 256 13.97 -15.81 27.91
C ALA A 256 14.61 -17.18 27.69
N GLU A 257 15.94 -17.25 27.72
CA GLU A 257 16.72 -18.48 27.55
C GLU A 257 16.79 -19.31 28.86
N ASN A 258 16.43 -18.72 30.00
CA ASN A 258 16.41 -19.42 31.29
C ASN A 258 15.11 -20.24 31.44
N GLY A 259 15.24 -21.56 31.30
CA GLY A 259 14.12 -22.50 31.43
C GLY A 259 13.32 -22.41 32.73
N ALA A 260 13.89 -21.86 33.82
CA ALA A 260 13.16 -21.65 35.08
C ALA A 260 12.00 -20.65 34.96
N HIS A 261 12.03 -19.74 33.98
CA HIS A 261 11.00 -18.72 33.76
C HIS A 261 10.13 -18.99 32.53
N ALA A 262 10.36 -20.10 31.81
CA ALA A 262 9.66 -20.42 30.56
C ALA A 262 8.13 -20.47 30.73
N GLU A 263 7.63 -21.03 31.84
CA GLU A 263 6.19 -21.09 32.14
C GLU A 263 5.58 -19.71 32.35
N ALA A 264 6.26 -18.83 33.10
CA ALA A 264 5.79 -17.48 33.36
C ALA A 264 5.75 -16.65 32.07
N ILE A 265 6.78 -16.77 31.24
CA ILE A 265 6.85 -16.12 29.92
C ILE A 265 5.75 -16.66 28.99
N ARG A 266 5.51 -17.98 28.96
CA ARG A 266 4.45 -18.56 28.14
C ARG A 266 3.07 -18.06 28.55
N LYS A 267 2.78 -17.95 29.85
CA LYS A 267 1.52 -17.38 30.37
C LYS A 267 1.36 -15.89 30.08
N ALA A 268 2.45 -15.19 29.79
CA ALA A 268 2.47 -13.76 29.51
C ALA A 268 2.53 -13.43 28.00
N THR A 269 2.66 -14.44 27.14
CA THR A 269 2.86 -14.29 25.69
C THR A 269 1.57 -14.62 24.95
N THR A 270 1.21 -13.81 23.95
CA THR A 270 0.06 -14.11 23.09
C THR A 270 0.27 -15.46 22.37
N PRO A 271 -0.69 -16.40 22.41
CA PRO A 271 -0.56 -17.67 21.70
C PRO A 271 -0.30 -17.47 20.20
N GLU A 272 0.60 -18.27 19.62
CA GLU A 272 0.80 -18.21 18.18
C GLU A 272 -0.46 -18.67 17.45
N PRO A 273 -0.92 -17.92 16.43
CA PRO A 273 -2.07 -18.33 15.65
C PRO A 273 -1.74 -19.59 14.84
N LEU A 274 -2.76 -20.43 14.64
CA LEU A 274 -2.63 -21.65 13.86
C LEU A 274 -2.25 -21.28 12.42
N ARG A 275 -1.12 -21.78 11.91
CA ARG A 275 -0.76 -21.63 10.50
C ARG A 275 -1.00 -22.94 9.76
N PRO A 276 -1.69 -22.93 8.61
CA PRO A 276 -1.82 -24.12 7.78
C PRO A 276 -0.46 -24.56 7.25
N ALA A 277 -0.32 -25.86 6.95
CA ALA A 277 0.89 -26.39 6.36
C ALA A 277 1.10 -25.80 4.96
N LEU A 278 2.32 -25.33 4.66
CA LEU A 278 2.70 -24.93 3.31
C LEU A 278 3.12 -26.17 2.51
N THR A 279 2.40 -26.49 1.43
CA THR A 279 2.69 -27.64 0.57
C THR A 279 3.12 -27.18 -0.82
N ARG A 280 3.85 -28.04 -1.55
CA ARG A 280 4.28 -27.75 -2.91
C ARG A 280 3.10 -27.42 -3.85
N PRO A 281 2.00 -28.20 -3.88
CA PRO A 281 0.84 -27.88 -4.73
C PRO A 281 0.24 -26.50 -4.48
N LEU A 282 0.23 -26.02 -3.23
CA LEU A 282 -0.25 -24.68 -2.90
C LEU A 282 0.63 -23.58 -3.51
N VAL A 283 1.95 -23.73 -3.41
CA VAL A 283 2.90 -22.78 -4.01
C VAL A 283 2.81 -22.82 -5.55
N GLU A 284 2.60 -24.01 -6.13
CA GLU A 284 2.36 -24.17 -7.56
C GLU A 284 1.05 -23.46 -7.99
N ALA A 285 -0.03 -23.59 -7.23
CA ALA A 285 -1.28 -22.87 -7.50
C ALA A 285 -1.10 -21.34 -7.42
N TRP A 286 -0.38 -20.83 -6.41
CA TRP A 286 -0.08 -19.38 -6.32
C TRP A 286 0.83 -18.88 -7.44
N SER A 287 1.64 -19.74 -8.03
CA SER A 287 2.52 -19.36 -9.14
C SER A 287 1.81 -19.23 -10.50
N MET A 288 0.56 -19.71 -10.61
CA MET A 288 -0.26 -19.57 -11.81
C MET A 288 -0.88 -18.17 -11.89
N THR A 289 -0.03 -17.17 -12.11
CA THR A 289 -0.37 -15.75 -11.98
C THR A 289 -1.19 -15.20 -13.14
N SER A 290 -1.20 -15.85 -14.31
CA SER A 290 -2.05 -15.42 -15.44
C SER A 290 -3.47 -15.99 -15.39
N LEU A 291 -3.79 -16.77 -14.36
CA LEU A 291 -5.18 -17.15 -14.06
C LEU A 291 -5.76 -16.15 -13.07
N GLU A 292 -6.77 -15.39 -13.52
CA GLU A 292 -7.55 -14.50 -12.66
C GLU A 292 -8.24 -15.30 -11.55
N GLU A 293 -8.90 -16.41 -11.93
CA GLU A 293 -9.55 -17.34 -11.01
C GLU A 293 -8.92 -18.74 -11.08
N HIS A 294 -8.66 -19.33 -9.90
CA HIS A 294 -8.17 -20.71 -9.80
C HIS A 294 -8.71 -21.35 -8.51
N THR A 295 -9.58 -22.35 -8.64
CA THR A 295 -10.30 -22.97 -7.51
C THR A 295 -9.37 -23.62 -6.47
N GLY A 296 -8.18 -24.07 -6.87
CA GLY A 296 -7.16 -24.60 -5.97
C GLY A 296 -6.20 -23.57 -5.38
N ARG A 297 -6.46 -22.26 -5.59
CA ARG A 297 -5.59 -21.16 -5.12
C ARG A 297 -6.27 -20.46 -3.93
N PRO A 298 -6.00 -20.89 -2.68
CA PRO A 298 -6.57 -20.22 -1.52
C PRO A 298 -5.96 -18.82 -1.32
N GLU A 299 -6.60 -18.00 -0.49
CA GLU A 299 -6.00 -16.74 -0.06
C GLU A 299 -4.69 -16.98 0.71
N VAL A 300 -3.70 -16.12 0.50
CA VAL A 300 -2.37 -16.27 1.14
C VAL A 300 -2.37 -15.86 2.62
N ALA A 301 -3.36 -15.09 3.06
CA ALA A 301 -3.39 -14.46 4.38
C ALA A 301 -3.20 -15.44 5.56
N PRO A 302 -3.82 -16.64 5.61
CA PRO A 302 -3.62 -17.59 6.70
C PRO A 302 -2.18 -18.09 6.86
N TRP A 303 -1.36 -18.10 5.80
CA TRP A 303 0.06 -18.47 5.88
C TRP A 303 0.93 -17.31 6.37
N LEU A 304 0.52 -16.06 6.12
CA LEU A 304 1.24 -14.87 6.57
C LEU A 304 0.95 -14.54 8.03
N ARG A 305 -0.33 -14.53 8.42
CA ARG A 305 -0.81 -14.06 9.73
C ARG A 305 -1.28 -15.18 10.65
N GLY A 306 -1.54 -16.37 10.12
CA GLY A 306 -2.25 -17.44 10.82
C GLY A 306 -3.76 -17.29 10.70
N TRP A 307 -4.50 -18.30 11.15
CA TRP A 307 -5.95 -18.22 11.33
C TRP A 307 -6.24 -17.34 12.54
N VAL A 308 -6.67 -16.12 12.24
CA VAL A 308 -7.06 -15.11 13.22
C VAL A 308 -8.46 -14.62 12.85
N ASP A 309 -9.31 -14.43 13.85
CA ASP A 309 -10.59 -13.73 13.67
C ASP A 309 -10.32 -12.22 13.56
N GLU A 310 -9.76 -11.80 12.42
CA GLU A 310 -9.61 -10.38 12.08
C GLU A 310 -10.97 -9.84 11.61
N ALA A 311 -11.35 -8.66 12.12
CA ALA A 311 -12.51 -7.96 11.61
C ALA A 311 -12.29 -7.60 10.13
N PRO A 312 -13.32 -7.68 9.27
CA PRO A 312 -13.19 -7.28 7.88
C PRO A 312 -12.73 -5.82 7.78
N GLN A 313 -11.91 -5.53 6.78
CA GLN A 313 -11.32 -4.20 6.56
C GLN A 313 -11.83 -3.58 5.26
N THR A 314 -11.76 -2.26 5.19
CA THR A 314 -12.07 -1.47 4.00
C THR A 314 -10.93 -0.49 3.76
N THR A 315 -10.48 -0.38 2.50
CA THR A 315 -9.50 0.63 2.10
C THR A 315 -10.20 1.89 1.64
N LEU A 316 -9.75 3.05 2.11
CA LEU A 316 -10.24 4.38 1.74
C LEU A 316 -9.17 5.13 0.94
N ALA A 317 -9.59 5.86 -0.08
CA ALA A 317 -8.77 6.85 -0.77
C ALA A 317 -9.62 8.08 -1.11
N TRP A 318 -9.01 9.26 -1.18
CA TRP A 318 -9.70 10.51 -1.54
C TRP A 318 -9.17 11.01 -2.88
N ARG A 319 -10.07 11.41 -3.78
CA ARG A 319 -9.76 11.97 -5.10
C ARG A 319 -10.50 13.27 -5.33
N ALA A 320 -9.83 14.26 -5.91
CA ALA A 320 -10.47 15.50 -6.35
C ALA A 320 -11.34 15.26 -7.60
N HIS A 321 -11.02 14.24 -8.38
CA HIS A 321 -11.69 13.93 -9.63
C HIS A 321 -12.18 12.47 -9.66
N LEU A 322 -13.50 12.29 -9.49
CA LEU A 322 -14.18 11.01 -9.69
C LEU A 322 -14.68 10.89 -11.15
N PRO A 323 -14.69 9.69 -11.77
CA PRO A 323 -15.22 9.45 -13.11
C PRO A 323 -16.76 9.48 -13.11
N VAL A 324 -17.32 10.68 -12.93
CA VAL A 324 -18.76 10.94 -12.89
C VAL A 324 -19.16 11.88 -14.02
N ARG A 325 -20.40 11.74 -14.51
CA ARG A 325 -20.98 12.65 -15.50
C ARG A 325 -21.84 13.69 -14.80
N ASP A 326 -21.56 14.96 -15.07
CA ASP A 326 -22.32 16.06 -14.50
C ASP A 326 -23.76 16.04 -15.01
N GLY A 327 -24.72 16.31 -14.12
CA GLY A 327 -26.15 16.35 -14.47
C GLY A 327 -26.76 14.98 -14.83
N ALA A 328 -26.06 13.87 -14.59
CA ALA A 328 -26.58 12.52 -14.82
C ALA A 328 -27.05 11.87 -13.50
N PRO A 329 -28.33 12.04 -13.11
CA PRO A 329 -28.83 11.59 -11.81
C PRO A 329 -28.90 10.08 -11.65
N ASP A 330 -28.64 9.26 -12.68
CA ASP A 330 -28.65 7.80 -12.60
C ASP A 330 -27.29 7.16 -12.94
N TRP A 331 -26.21 7.95 -13.05
CA TRP A 331 -24.88 7.44 -13.39
C TRP A 331 -24.30 6.52 -12.29
N PRO A 332 -23.63 5.41 -12.65
CA PRO A 332 -23.61 4.72 -13.96
C PRO A 332 -24.86 3.87 -14.19
N ARG A 333 -25.36 3.80 -15.43
CA ARG A 333 -26.61 3.10 -15.81
C ARG A 333 -26.35 1.79 -16.54
N THR A 334 -25.40 1.78 -17.46
CA THR A 334 -25.17 0.66 -18.39
C THR A 334 -23.91 -0.14 -18.04
N LYS A 335 -23.73 -1.31 -18.69
CA LYS A 335 -22.47 -2.06 -18.59
C LYS A 335 -21.29 -1.25 -19.18
N ALA A 336 -21.53 -0.50 -20.25
CA ALA A 336 -20.50 0.34 -20.87
C ALA A 336 -20.06 1.48 -19.91
N ASP A 337 -21.01 2.09 -19.19
CA ASP A 337 -20.71 3.13 -18.19
C ASP A 337 -19.78 2.59 -17.09
N LYS A 338 -20.02 1.35 -16.63
CA LYS A 338 -19.18 0.68 -15.64
C LYS A 338 -17.78 0.40 -16.19
N GLN A 339 -17.68 -0.06 -17.44
CA GLN A 339 -16.41 -0.28 -18.13
C GLN A 339 -15.62 1.02 -18.32
N GLU A 340 -16.28 2.17 -18.54
CA GLU A 340 -15.60 3.47 -18.58
C GLU A 340 -15.01 3.84 -17.21
N ILE A 341 -15.71 3.54 -16.11
CA ILE A 341 -15.20 3.75 -14.74
C ILE A 341 -14.03 2.81 -14.45
N GLU A 342 -14.13 1.54 -14.83
CA GLU A 342 -13.07 0.54 -14.69
C GLU A 342 -11.81 0.98 -15.46
N ALA A 343 -11.96 1.38 -16.72
CA ALA A 343 -10.86 1.92 -17.53
C ALA A 343 -10.23 3.18 -16.91
N PHE A 344 -11.03 4.03 -16.26
CA PHE A 344 -10.52 5.18 -15.52
C PHE A 344 -9.65 4.76 -14.33
N PHE A 345 -10.09 3.80 -13.51
CA PHE A 345 -9.30 3.33 -12.37
C PHE A 345 -8.16 2.40 -12.75
N GLU A 346 -8.22 1.73 -13.91
CA GLU A 346 -7.08 1.03 -14.51
C GLU A 346 -6.00 2.02 -14.95
N ALA A 347 -6.41 3.14 -15.56
CA ALA A 347 -5.49 4.22 -15.94
C ALA A 347 -5.03 5.05 -14.75
N ALA A 348 -5.82 5.21 -13.68
CA ALA A 348 -5.49 6.04 -12.53
C ALA A 348 -5.69 5.33 -11.19
N PRO A 349 -5.06 4.15 -10.96
CA PRO A 349 -5.34 3.34 -9.78
C PRO A 349 -4.93 4.09 -8.50
N PRO A 350 -5.60 3.86 -7.36
CA PRO A 350 -5.22 4.45 -6.08
C PRO A 350 -3.78 4.09 -5.73
N HIS A 351 -2.92 5.09 -5.63
CA HIS A 351 -1.53 4.90 -5.22
C HIS A 351 -1.46 4.55 -3.74
N GLU A 352 -0.46 3.75 -3.33
CA GLU A 352 -0.30 3.33 -1.93
C GLU A 352 -0.31 4.50 -0.95
N SER A 353 0.30 5.63 -1.30
CA SER A 353 0.32 6.85 -0.47
C SER A 353 -1.08 7.40 -0.16
N GLU A 354 -2.07 7.12 -1.01
CA GLU A 354 -3.46 7.61 -0.86
C GLU A 354 -4.29 6.73 0.07
N LYS A 355 -3.86 5.48 0.30
CA LYS A 355 -4.65 4.46 0.99
C LYS A 355 -4.63 4.62 2.50
N LEU A 356 -5.81 4.49 3.10
CA LEU A 356 -6.03 4.30 4.53
C LEU A 356 -6.86 3.03 4.70
N GLU A 357 -6.32 2.03 5.40
CA GLU A 357 -7.02 0.77 5.68
C GLU A 357 -7.33 0.67 7.18
N THR A 358 -8.58 0.33 7.49
CA THR A 358 -9.09 0.09 8.86
C THR A 358 -10.33 -0.80 8.79
N GLU A 359 -10.82 -1.23 9.94
CA GLU A 359 -11.94 -2.12 10.11
C GLU A 359 -13.22 -1.54 9.49
N THR A 360 -13.95 -2.35 8.72
CA THR A 360 -15.13 -1.94 7.96
C THR A 360 -16.20 -1.33 8.86
N TYR A 361 -16.41 -1.85 10.07
CA TYR A 361 -17.39 -1.28 11.00
C TYR A 361 -17.03 0.16 11.39
N HIS A 362 -15.73 0.45 11.57
CA HIS A 362 -15.22 1.76 11.92
C HIS A 362 -15.38 2.73 10.75
N VAL A 363 -15.10 2.27 9.53
CA VAL A 363 -15.36 3.03 8.30
C VAL A 363 -16.84 3.37 8.17
N VAL A 364 -17.75 2.41 8.36
CA VAL A 364 -19.19 2.64 8.22
C VAL A 364 -19.73 3.60 9.28
N ASP A 365 -19.33 3.45 10.53
CA ASP A 365 -19.72 4.37 11.61
C ASP A 365 -19.27 5.81 11.31
N TRP A 366 -18.03 5.97 10.83
CA TRP A 366 -17.49 7.25 10.41
C TRP A 366 -18.20 7.81 9.16
N LEU A 367 -18.42 6.99 8.12
CA LEU A 367 -19.09 7.39 6.87
C LEU A 367 -20.47 7.97 7.16
N ILE A 368 -21.29 7.27 7.96
CA ILE A 368 -22.64 7.70 8.31
C ILE A 368 -22.58 9.00 9.11
N ALA A 369 -21.72 9.07 10.14
CA ALA A 369 -21.58 10.27 10.95
C ALA A 369 -21.17 11.49 10.11
N ARG A 370 -20.19 11.30 9.21
CA ARG A 370 -19.67 12.36 8.34
C ARG A 370 -20.64 12.75 7.23
N ALA A 371 -21.37 11.81 6.64
CA ALA A 371 -22.32 12.08 5.55
C ALA A 371 -23.53 12.92 6.00
N VAL A 372 -23.91 12.83 7.29
CA VAL A 372 -24.99 13.66 7.84
C VAL A 372 -24.55 15.12 8.00
N GLU A 373 -23.28 15.40 8.32
CA GLU A 373 -22.81 16.77 8.62
C GLU A 373 -23.08 17.81 7.50
N PRO A 374 -22.78 17.57 6.21
CA PRO A 374 -23.06 18.53 5.14
C PRO A 374 -24.56 18.74 4.87
N LEU A 375 -25.40 17.77 5.25
CA LEU A 375 -26.85 17.80 5.05
C LEU A 375 -27.56 18.56 6.17
N LYS A 376 -26.91 18.78 7.33
CA LYS A 376 -27.41 19.61 8.43
C LYS A 376 -27.44 21.08 8.00
N GLY A 377 -28.51 21.49 7.32
CA GLY A 377 -28.71 22.86 6.85
C GLY A 377 -29.52 22.98 5.55
N ALA A 378 -29.72 21.88 4.81
CA ALA A 378 -30.63 21.86 3.68
C ALA A 378 -32.08 21.75 4.19
N LYS A 379 -32.88 22.82 4.10
CA LYS A 379 -34.33 22.73 4.29
C LYS A 379 -34.87 21.71 3.29
N ALA A 380 -35.59 20.70 3.78
CA ALA A 380 -36.38 19.82 2.92
C ALA A 380 -37.37 20.69 2.11
N PRO A 381 -37.55 20.44 0.80
CA PRO A 381 -38.70 20.97 0.09
C PRO A 381 -39.96 20.44 0.78
N ALA A 382 -40.93 21.32 1.04
CA ALA A 382 -42.22 20.93 1.57
C ALA A 382 -42.87 19.91 0.62
N GLU A 383 -43.29 18.79 1.17
CA GLU A 383 -44.22 17.88 0.52
C GLU A 383 -45.54 18.66 0.34
N GLU A 384 -45.85 19.09 -0.88
CA GLU A 384 -47.21 19.51 -1.21
C GLU A 384 -48.05 18.24 -1.37
N GLU A 385 -48.88 18.01 -0.35
CA GLU A 385 -50.00 17.07 -0.37
C GLU A 385 -50.90 17.38 -1.57
N GLY A 386 -51.29 16.33 -2.28
CA GLY A 386 -52.20 16.43 -3.40
C GLY A 386 -53.60 16.86 -2.98
N GLU A 387 -54.18 17.76 -3.75
CA GLU A 387 -55.62 17.90 -3.89
C GLU A 387 -56.00 17.81 -5.37
N GLU A 388 -56.91 16.90 -5.65
CA GLU A 388 -57.57 16.69 -6.94
C GLU A 388 -58.53 17.86 -7.25
N ALA A 389 -58.48 18.39 -8.47
CA ALA A 389 -59.62 19.06 -9.08
C ALA A 389 -59.59 18.89 -10.61
N GLU A 390 -60.63 18.24 -11.11
CA GLU A 390 -60.93 17.97 -12.52
C GLU A 390 -61.85 19.08 -13.10
N ALA A 391 -61.73 19.32 -14.42
CA ALA A 391 -62.54 20.16 -15.33
C ALA A 391 -62.29 21.70 -15.29
N ASP A 392 -61.98 22.37 -16.40
CA ASP A 392 -62.92 22.65 -17.49
C ASP A 392 -62.22 23.31 -18.70
N LEU A 393 -62.88 23.24 -19.86
CA LEU A 393 -62.42 23.64 -21.20
C LEU A 393 -62.61 25.14 -21.53
N LEU A 394 -61.79 25.62 -22.48
CA LEU A 394 -61.93 26.76 -23.42
C LEU A 394 -61.14 28.05 -23.13
N GLY A 395 -60.28 28.44 -24.09
CA GLY A 395 -59.83 29.82 -24.27
C GLY A 395 -58.48 29.96 -24.99
N GLU A 396 -58.51 30.30 -26.27
CA GLU A 396 -57.36 30.61 -27.14
C GLU A 396 -56.55 31.81 -26.64
N THR A 397 -55.21 31.79 -26.78
CA THR A 397 -54.38 32.95 -27.19
C THR A 397 -52.93 32.52 -27.49
N GLU A 398 -52.33 33.26 -28.44
CA GLU A 398 -51.08 33.03 -29.20
C GLU A 398 -49.77 33.31 -28.42
N PRO A 399 -48.56 33.07 -29.00
CA PRO A 399 -47.40 32.54 -28.29
C PRO A 399 -46.52 33.63 -27.64
N ASP A 400 -46.12 33.40 -26.39
CA ASP A 400 -45.06 34.17 -25.73
C ASP A 400 -43.81 33.29 -25.52
N GLU A 401 -42.73 33.81 -26.09
CA GLU A 401 -41.30 33.58 -25.87
C GLU A 401 -40.88 32.45 -24.91
N GLU A 402 -40.20 31.44 -25.48
CA GLU A 402 -39.37 30.50 -24.71
C GLU A 402 -38.37 31.28 -23.85
N PRO A 403 -38.35 31.10 -22.51
CA PRO A 403 -37.25 31.60 -21.72
C PRO A 403 -36.01 30.78 -22.06
N ALA A 404 -34.96 31.47 -22.53
CA ALA A 404 -33.66 30.88 -22.78
C ALA A 404 -33.20 30.02 -21.58
N PRO A 405 -32.60 28.83 -21.80
CA PRO A 405 -32.05 28.05 -20.71
C PRO A 405 -30.99 28.89 -19.98
N PRO A 406 -30.94 28.88 -18.64
CA PRO A 406 -29.87 29.56 -17.93
C PRO A 406 -28.55 28.85 -18.27
N GLU A 407 -27.66 29.59 -18.94
CA GLU A 407 -26.23 29.28 -19.03
C GLU A 407 -25.66 29.27 -17.61
N ALA A 408 -25.80 28.14 -16.92
CA ALA A 408 -25.13 27.92 -15.65
C ALA A 408 -23.68 27.53 -15.95
N GLU A 409 -22.80 28.53 -16.02
CA GLU A 409 -21.37 28.34 -15.78
C GLU A 409 -21.19 27.72 -14.38
N ALA A 410 -21.18 26.39 -14.33
CA ALA A 410 -20.96 25.66 -13.09
C ALA A 410 -19.47 25.69 -12.75
N THR A 411 -19.02 26.71 -12.04
CA THR A 411 -17.83 26.62 -11.19
C THR A 411 -17.97 25.42 -10.23
N PRO A 412 -16.88 24.69 -9.92
CA PRO A 412 -16.94 23.56 -8.99
C PRO A 412 -17.60 24.00 -7.68
N ARG A 413 -18.71 23.36 -7.30
CA ARG A 413 -19.38 23.67 -6.04
C ARG A 413 -18.46 23.24 -4.89
N ASP A 414 -18.17 24.16 -3.98
CA ASP A 414 -17.33 23.93 -2.80
C ASP A 414 -17.88 22.84 -1.86
N LYS A 415 -19.17 22.49 -1.98
CA LYS A 415 -19.85 21.50 -1.13
C LYS A 415 -20.60 20.47 -1.97
N LEU A 416 -20.56 19.22 -1.50
CA LEU A 416 -21.37 18.13 -2.01
C LEU A 416 -22.85 18.34 -1.67
N GLN A 417 -23.73 18.05 -2.62
CA GLN A 417 -25.17 18.01 -2.46
C GLN A 417 -25.67 16.59 -2.23
N ALA A 418 -26.91 16.46 -1.74
CA ALA A 418 -27.53 15.17 -1.41
C ALA A 418 -27.55 14.17 -2.58
N ALA A 419 -27.69 14.66 -3.82
CA ALA A 419 -27.76 13.83 -5.02
C ALA A 419 -26.38 13.50 -5.62
N ASP A 420 -25.31 14.18 -5.19
CA ASP A 420 -23.97 13.99 -5.75
C ASP A 420 -23.43 12.61 -5.37
N ILE A 421 -22.72 11.98 -6.31
CA ILE A 421 -21.93 10.78 -6.04
C ILE A 421 -20.75 11.20 -5.16
N ALA A 422 -20.75 10.74 -3.92
CA ALA A 422 -19.73 11.06 -2.93
C ALA A 422 -18.66 9.97 -2.82
N ALA A 423 -18.96 8.75 -3.26
CA ALA A 423 -18.04 7.63 -3.22
C ALA A 423 -18.27 6.60 -4.33
N ILE A 424 -17.20 5.91 -4.74
CA ILE A 424 -17.24 4.74 -5.63
C ILE A 424 -16.49 3.59 -4.97
N ALA A 425 -17.14 2.44 -4.82
CA ALA A 425 -16.53 1.23 -4.31
C ALA A 425 -16.03 0.33 -5.45
N LEU A 426 -14.81 -0.18 -5.27
CA LEU A 426 -14.11 -1.07 -6.18
C LEU A 426 -13.82 -2.43 -5.50
N SER A 427 -13.82 -3.49 -6.30
CA SER A 427 -13.38 -4.82 -5.86
C SER A 427 -11.87 -4.81 -5.53
N PRO A 428 -11.34 -5.83 -4.84
CA PRO A 428 -9.88 -5.98 -4.69
C PRO A 428 -9.12 -6.02 -6.03
N ALA A 429 -9.77 -6.47 -7.11
CA ALA A 429 -9.20 -6.50 -8.46
C ALA A 429 -9.32 -5.15 -9.20
N GLY A 430 -10.07 -4.18 -8.65
CA GLY A 430 -10.27 -2.85 -9.24
C GLY A 430 -11.57 -2.68 -10.02
N ASP A 431 -12.42 -3.72 -10.07
CA ASP A 431 -13.69 -3.68 -10.81
C ASP A 431 -14.71 -2.77 -10.13
N PHE A 432 -15.61 -2.18 -10.90
CA PHE A 432 -16.68 -1.36 -10.35
C PHE A 432 -17.68 -2.21 -9.57
N VAL A 433 -17.89 -1.88 -8.28
CA VAL A 433 -18.94 -2.50 -7.48
C VAL A 433 -20.18 -1.61 -7.41
N ARG A 434 -20.03 -0.39 -6.89
CA ARG A 434 -21.17 0.51 -6.62
C ARG A 434 -20.73 1.96 -6.49
N ALA A 435 -21.56 2.89 -6.98
CA ALA A 435 -21.48 4.32 -6.67
C ALA A 435 -22.48 4.67 -5.57
N TYR A 436 -22.07 5.52 -4.62
CA TYR A 436 -22.88 5.95 -3.48
C TYR A 436 -23.11 7.45 -3.52
N ARG A 437 -24.37 7.86 -3.36
CA ARG A 437 -24.72 9.28 -3.19
C ARG A 437 -24.54 9.72 -1.75
N LEU A 438 -24.33 11.02 -1.54
CA LEU A 438 -24.23 11.57 -0.19
C LEU A 438 -25.45 11.22 0.69
N ARG A 439 -26.66 11.32 0.14
CA ARG A 439 -27.90 10.96 0.87
C ARG A 439 -27.99 9.49 1.26
N GLU A 440 -27.43 8.60 0.44
CA GLU A 440 -27.43 7.15 0.69
C GLU A 440 -26.45 6.79 1.79
N LEU A 441 -25.28 7.45 1.81
CA LEU A 441 -24.30 7.29 2.89
C LEU A 441 -24.78 7.84 4.23
N ALA A 442 -25.68 8.82 4.22
CA ALA A 442 -26.25 9.41 5.44
C ALA A 442 -27.39 8.57 6.07
N ASP A 443 -27.91 7.55 5.36
CA ASP A 443 -29.02 6.74 5.86
C ASP A 443 -28.55 5.70 6.90
N LYS A 444 -28.93 5.94 8.16
CA LYS A 444 -28.63 5.03 9.26
C LYS A 444 -29.25 3.64 9.09
N LYS A 445 -30.36 3.51 8.35
CA LYS A 445 -31.00 2.21 8.10
C LYS A 445 -30.16 1.34 7.16
N ALA A 446 -29.30 1.95 6.34
CA ALA A 446 -28.40 1.24 5.43
C ALA A 446 -27.12 0.73 6.09
N LYS A 447 -26.94 0.91 7.41
CA LYS A 447 -25.70 0.55 8.13
C LYS A 447 -25.25 -0.89 7.87
N ASP A 448 -26.15 -1.86 8.04
CA ASP A 448 -25.80 -3.27 7.89
C ASP A 448 -25.51 -3.64 6.43
N ASP A 449 -26.20 -3.01 5.48
CA ASP A 449 -25.95 -3.17 4.05
C ASP A 449 -24.61 -2.57 3.63
N LEU A 450 -24.26 -1.38 4.14
CA LEU A 450 -22.95 -0.76 3.92
C LEU A 450 -21.84 -1.63 4.54
N GLN A 451 -22.05 -2.15 5.75
CA GLN A 451 -21.06 -2.98 6.43
C GLN A 451 -20.83 -4.31 5.73
N ARG A 452 -21.86 -4.93 5.13
CA ARG A 452 -21.67 -6.11 4.27
C ARG A 452 -21.04 -5.75 2.93
N GLY A 453 -21.50 -4.66 2.34
CA GLY A 453 -21.08 -4.21 1.02
C GLY A 453 -19.60 -3.85 0.96
N LEU A 454 -19.05 -3.20 1.98
CA LEU A 454 -17.70 -2.62 1.93
C LEU A 454 -16.57 -3.56 2.40
N GLN A 455 -16.86 -4.81 2.77
CA GLN A 455 -15.84 -5.74 3.26
C GLN A 455 -14.85 -6.09 2.15
N GLY A 456 -13.55 -5.87 2.41
CA GLY A 456 -12.48 -6.08 1.45
C GLY A 456 -12.46 -5.10 0.27
N GLN A 457 -13.36 -4.12 0.23
CA GLN A 457 -13.45 -3.18 -0.89
C GLN A 457 -12.54 -1.97 -0.72
N THR A 458 -12.21 -1.35 -1.86
CA THR A 458 -11.60 -0.03 -1.89
C THR A 458 -12.66 1.02 -2.20
N LEU A 459 -12.90 1.95 -1.28
CA LEU A 459 -13.86 3.03 -1.41
C LEU A 459 -13.13 4.34 -1.73
N ILE A 460 -13.35 4.84 -2.95
CA ILE A 460 -12.81 6.12 -3.44
C ILE A 460 -13.80 7.22 -3.13
N LEU A 461 -13.41 8.15 -2.28
CA LEU A 461 -14.21 9.28 -1.82
C LEU A 461 -13.89 10.55 -2.62
N ASP A 462 -14.90 11.38 -2.85
CA ASP A 462 -14.69 12.75 -3.29
C ASP A 462 -13.94 13.53 -2.20
N ALA A 463 -12.91 14.30 -2.57
CA ALA A 463 -12.10 15.09 -1.64
C ALA A 463 -12.94 16.02 -0.73
N ARG A 464 -14.08 16.52 -1.25
CA ARG A 464 -15.03 17.40 -0.55
C ARG A 464 -15.84 16.65 0.52
N PHE A 465 -15.83 15.31 0.52
CA PHE A 465 -16.37 14.52 1.63
C PHE A 465 -15.61 14.78 2.94
N ALA A 466 -14.36 15.24 2.85
CA ALA A 466 -13.49 15.55 3.99
C ALA A 466 -13.40 14.39 5.01
N GLY A 467 -13.31 14.71 6.30
CA GLY A 467 -13.29 13.74 7.40
C GLY A 467 -11.95 13.05 7.62
N LEU A 468 -10.87 13.57 7.04
CA LEU A 468 -9.50 13.11 7.23
C LEU A 468 -8.69 14.19 7.95
N SER A 469 -8.33 13.93 9.20
CA SER A 469 -7.54 14.86 10.01
C SER A 469 -6.14 15.11 9.44
N LYS A 470 -5.46 16.16 9.94
CA LYS A 470 -4.06 16.50 9.56
C LYS A 470 -3.05 15.40 9.86
N ASP A 471 -3.38 14.50 10.79
CA ASP A 471 -2.58 13.32 11.12
C ASP A 471 -2.95 12.10 10.26
N GLY A 472 -3.83 12.25 9.28
CA GLY A 472 -4.25 11.19 8.36
C GLY A 472 -5.15 10.14 8.99
N LEU A 473 -5.89 10.51 10.04
CA LEU A 473 -6.85 9.66 10.75
C LEU A 473 -8.28 10.08 10.42
N LEU A 474 -9.20 9.12 10.42
CA LEU A 474 -10.63 9.40 10.31
C LEU A 474 -11.11 10.26 11.49
N ASP A 475 -11.81 11.34 11.16
CA ASP A 475 -12.41 12.29 12.10
C ASP A 475 -13.69 12.87 11.46
N GLU A 476 -14.86 12.49 11.98
CA GLU A 476 -16.15 12.90 11.42
C GLU A 476 -16.41 14.41 11.49
N LYS A 477 -15.66 15.14 12.33
CA LYS A 477 -15.80 16.59 12.51
C LYS A 477 -14.81 17.38 11.67
N PHE A 478 -13.88 16.73 10.99
CA PHE A 478 -12.90 17.40 10.17
C PHE A 478 -13.51 17.82 8.82
N VAL A 479 -13.56 19.14 8.58
CA VAL A 479 -14.30 19.74 7.46
C VAL A 479 -13.44 20.21 6.30
N GLU A 480 -12.12 20.35 6.47
CA GLU A 480 -11.22 20.72 5.37
C GLU A 480 -11.14 19.57 4.36
N SER A 481 -11.22 19.87 3.06
CA SER A 481 -11.07 18.87 2.00
C SER A 481 -9.73 18.14 2.15
N ALA A 482 -9.75 16.83 1.92
CA ALA A 482 -8.53 16.05 1.99
C ALA A 482 -7.57 16.47 0.87
N GLU A 483 -6.28 16.60 1.17
CA GLU A 483 -5.26 16.69 0.12
C GLU A 483 -5.32 15.42 -0.73
N THR A 484 -5.22 15.51 -2.06
CA THR A 484 -5.30 14.35 -2.98
C THR A 484 -4.17 14.34 -3.99
N ALA A 485 -3.80 13.14 -4.47
CA ALA A 485 -2.69 12.99 -5.42
C ALA A 485 -2.96 13.65 -6.77
N ASP A 486 -4.24 13.72 -7.17
CA ASP A 486 -4.71 14.32 -8.41
C ASP A 486 -4.92 15.84 -8.36
N ALA A 487 -4.79 16.47 -7.18
CA ALA A 487 -4.86 17.94 -7.03
C ALA A 487 -3.52 18.60 -6.67
N ASP A 488 -2.54 17.83 -6.20
CA ASP A 488 -1.21 18.31 -5.80
C ASP A 488 -0.16 17.90 -6.84
N ALA A 489 0.45 18.87 -7.53
CA ALA A 489 1.42 18.62 -8.60
C ALA A 489 2.70 17.91 -8.10
N ALA A 490 3.17 18.23 -6.88
CA ALA A 490 4.34 17.57 -6.31
C ALA A 490 4.01 16.12 -5.94
N TRP A 491 2.80 15.88 -5.40
CA TRP A 491 2.35 14.53 -5.10
C TRP A 491 2.10 13.72 -6.38
N SER A 492 1.42 14.30 -7.37
CA SER A 492 1.23 13.72 -8.71
C SER A 492 2.57 13.23 -9.29
N ALA A 493 3.63 14.04 -9.21
CA ALA A 493 4.95 13.65 -9.71
C ALA A 493 5.53 12.42 -8.98
N VAL A 494 5.35 12.33 -7.66
CA VAL A 494 5.77 11.17 -6.85
C VAL A 494 4.92 9.93 -7.14
N ALA A 495 3.60 10.10 -7.20
CA ALA A 495 2.65 9.04 -7.58
C ALA A 495 2.80 8.61 -9.04
N LYS A 496 3.47 9.46 -9.84
CA LYS A 496 3.71 9.36 -11.28
C LYS A 496 2.42 9.25 -12.11
N VAL A 497 1.31 9.73 -11.57
CA VAL A 497 -0.01 9.78 -12.20
C VAL A 497 -0.66 11.10 -11.78
N ARG A 498 -1.33 11.77 -12.70
CA ARG A 498 -2.18 12.93 -12.40
C ARG A 498 -3.49 12.84 -13.17
N VAL A 499 -4.53 13.45 -12.61
CA VAL A 499 -5.81 13.64 -13.29
C VAL A 499 -6.07 15.13 -13.41
N ARG A 500 -6.45 15.60 -14.59
CA ARG A 500 -6.76 17.02 -14.84
C ARG A 500 -8.15 17.16 -15.42
N ARG A 501 -8.93 18.10 -14.91
CA ARG A 501 -10.21 18.49 -15.49
C ARG A 501 -9.99 19.63 -16.49
N LEU A 502 -10.32 19.44 -17.77
CA LEU A 502 -10.02 20.38 -18.85
C LEU A 502 -11.20 20.52 -19.82
N ALA A 503 -11.47 21.75 -20.27
CA ALA A 503 -12.49 22.07 -21.28
C ALA A 503 -11.97 21.96 -22.73
N GLU A 504 -10.68 21.70 -22.91
CA GLU A 504 -10.05 21.40 -24.19
C GLU A 504 -9.02 20.27 -24.01
N LYS A 505 -8.77 19.49 -25.07
CA LYS A 505 -7.73 18.45 -25.00
C LYS A 505 -6.35 19.10 -24.83
N PRO A 506 -5.54 18.68 -23.84
CA PRO A 506 -4.25 19.30 -23.59
C PRO A 506 -3.27 19.08 -24.75
N GLY A 507 -2.38 20.04 -24.95
CA GLY A 507 -1.22 19.88 -25.82
C GLY A 507 -0.21 18.86 -25.26
N ARG A 508 0.78 18.47 -26.07
CA ARG A 508 1.86 17.56 -25.62
C ARG A 508 2.75 18.26 -24.58
N GLU A 509 2.96 17.62 -23.43
CA GLU A 509 3.93 18.02 -22.42
C GLU A 509 5.19 17.13 -22.45
N PRO A 510 6.38 17.64 -22.02
CA PRO A 510 7.63 16.90 -22.07
C PRO A 510 7.65 15.68 -21.14
N ASP A 511 7.18 15.82 -19.90
CA ASP A 511 7.34 14.80 -18.86
C ASP A 511 6.09 13.93 -18.63
N TRP A 512 4.94 14.39 -19.11
CA TRP A 512 3.64 13.78 -18.90
C TRP A 512 3.07 13.23 -20.20
N ARG A 513 2.46 12.05 -20.11
CA ARG A 513 1.79 11.38 -21.21
C ARG A 513 0.35 11.09 -20.86
N GLN A 514 -0.56 11.59 -21.70
CA GLN A 514 -1.97 11.24 -21.64
C GLN A 514 -2.19 9.75 -21.94
N GLU A 515 -2.88 9.07 -21.02
CA GLU A 515 -3.27 7.66 -21.12
C GLU A 515 -4.77 7.53 -21.44
N LEU A 516 -5.61 8.34 -20.76
CA LEU A 516 -7.07 8.29 -20.91
C LEU A 516 -7.68 9.70 -20.96
N ALA A 517 -8.79 9.84 -21.68
CA ALA A 517 -9.70 10.97 -21.57
C ALA A 517 -11.12 10.47 -21.28
N PHE A 518 -11.68 10.86 -20.14
CA PHE A 518 -13.04 10.55 -19.74
C PHE A 518 -13.92 11.81 -19.90
N ALA A 519 -14.97 11.74 -20.70
CA ALA A 519 -15.89 12.87 -20.90
C ALA A 519 -16.81 13.03 -19.67
N THR A 520 -16.67 14.13 -18.94
CA THR A 520 -17.45 14.40 -17.71
C THR A 520 -18.67 15.29 -17.98
N ARG A 521 -18.59 16.18 -18.97
CA ARG A 521 -19.68 17.07 -19.36
C ARG A 521 -19.86 17.08 -20.87
N PHE A 522 -21.11 17.20 -21.30
CA PHE A 522 -21.52 17.28 -22.70
C PHE A 522 -22.27 18.58 -22.94
N ASP A 523 -22.15 19.14 -24.14
CA ASP A 523 -22.94 20.28 -24.59
C ASP A 523 -24.38 19.82 -24.98
N PRO A 524 -25.31 20.76 -25.25
CA PRO A 524 -26.68 20.43 -25.67
C PRO A 524 -26.75 19.56 -26.93
N GLU A 525 -25.75 19.65 -27.81
CA GLU A 525 -25.62 18.87 -29.05
C GLU A 525 -25.08 17.44 -28.81
N GLY A 526 -24.70 17.12 -27.57
CA GLY A 526 -24.21 15.80 -27.16
C GLY A 526 -22.73 15.56 -27.45
N ALA A 527 -21.97 16.59 -27.80
CA ALA A 527 -20.52 16.53 -27.91
C ALA A 527 -19.85 16.76 -26.53
N PRO A 528 -18.71 16.11 -26.25
CA PRO A 528 -18.01 16.32 -24.99
C PRO A 528 -17.49 17.76 -24.88
N ALA A 529 -17.91 18.47 -23.83
CA ALA A 529 -17.51 19.84 -23.52
C ALA A 529 -16.42 19.92 -22.45
N GLU A 530 -16.20 18.83 -21.69
CA GLU A 530 -15.17 18.77 -20.65
C GLU A 530 -14.71 17.33 -20.41
N TRP A 531 -13.43 17.17 -20.09
CA TRP A 531 -12.80 15.88 -19.87
C TRP A 531 -12.04 15.83 -18.54
N LEU A 532 -12.01 14.64 -17.94
CA LEU A 532 -10.97 14.22 -17.02
C LEU A 532 -9.87 13.53 -17.83
N ILE A 533 -8.68 14.12 -17.83
CA ILE A 533 -7.50 13.60 -18.51
C ILE A 533 -6.60 12.93 -17.50
N VAL A 534 -6.33 11.65 -17.69
CA VAL A 534 -5.34 10.90 -16.90
C VAL A 534 -4.01 10.94 -17.63
N ASP A 535 -2.99 11.51 -16.97
CA ASP A 535 -1.61 11.47 -17.46
C ASP A 535 -0.73 10.63 -16.54
N HIS A 536 0.22 9.92 -17.13
CA HIS A 536 1.32 9.26 -16.45
C HIS A 536 2.63 10.02 -16.66
N PHE A 537 3.51 9.98 -15.67
CA PHE A 537 4.89 10.36 -15.88
C PHE A 537 5.53 9.37 -16.87
N ARG A 538 6.34 9.84 -17.83
CA ARG A 538 6.84 8.97 -18.93
C ARG A 538 7.57 7.72 -18.44
N ASP A 539 8.31 7.84 -17.34
CA ASP A 539 9.15 6.77 -16.78
C ASP A 539 8.36 5.93 -15.71
N ALA A 540 7.03 5.94 -15.80
CA ALA A 540 6.11 5.34 -14.83
C ALA A 540 5.17 4.29 -15.41
N ALA A 541 5.38 3.92 -16.68
CA ALA A 541 4.59 2.94 -17.40
C ALA A 541 4.23 1.72 -16.53
N ARG A 542 2.96 1.66 -16.09
CA ARG A 542 2.41 0.54 -15.30
C ARG A 542 1.85 -0.54 -16.19
N ALA A 543 1.18 -0.16 -17.28
CA ALA A 543 0.73 -1.07 -18.33
C ALA A 543 1.91 -1.68 -19.07
N GLU A 544 1.81 -2.97 -19.42
CA GLU A 544 2.86 -3.72 -20.12
C GLU A 544 3.25 -3.03 -21.44
N ASP A 545 2.26 -2.60 -22.23
CA ASP A 545 2.47 -1.91 -23.51
C ASP A 545 3.18 -0.56 -23.35
N ALA A 546 2.95 0.14 -22.24
CA ALA A 546 3.58 1.43 -21.99
C ALA A 546 5.10 1.31 -21.80
N ARG A 547 5.64 0.11 -21.52
CA ARG A 547 7.10 -0.15 -21.44
C ARG A 547 7.82 -0.13 -22.78
N ALA A 548 7.07 -0.19 -23.88
CA ALA A 548 7.60 0.04 -25.22
C ALA A 548 7.63 1.52 -25.60
N LEU A 549 7.25 2.42 -24.68
CA LEU A 549 7.37 3.85 -24.90
C LEU A 549 8.61 4.41 -24.22
N ALA A 550 9.29 5.33 -24.89
CA ALA A 550 10.52 5.96 -24.42
C ALA A 550 10.61 7.42 -24.90
N ARG A 551 11.56 8.18 -24.35
CA ARG A 551 11.85 9.57 -24.78
C ARG A 551 12.51 9.62 -26.17
N LYS A 552 13.18 8.54 -26.57
CA LYS A 552 13.84 8.35 -27.86
C LYS A 552 13.36 7.04 -28.47
N ALA A 553 13.16 7.03 -29.78
CA ALA A 553 12.91 5.78 -30.47
C ALA A 553 14.17 4.90 -30.50
N GLN A 554 13.99 3.58 -30.41
CA GLN A 554 15.06 2.60 -30.53
C GLN A 554 14.65 1.51 -31.50
N THR A 555 15.57 1.11 -32.38
CA THR A 555 15.35 -0.02 -33.28
C THR A 555 15.23 -1.32 -32.49
N LEU A 556 14.51 -2.29 -33.04
CA LEU A 556 14.37 -3.62 -32.44
C LEU A 556 15.74 -4.29 -32.28
N GLU A 557 16.57 -4.24 -33.32
CA GLU A 557 17.91 -4.81 -33.36
C GLU A 557 18.84 -4.25 -32.26
N ASP A 558 18.83 -2.93 -32.05
CA ASP A 558 19.63 -2.29 -31.00
C ASP A 558 19.18 -2.74 -29.61
N HIS A 559 17.87 -2.77 -29.39
CA HIS A 559 17.29 -3.18 -28.11
C HIS A 559 17.64 -4.63 -27.76
N GLU A 560 17.45 -5.54 -28.71
CA GLU A 560 17.77 -6.96 -28.57
C GLU A 560 19.26 -7.22 -28.34
N THR A 561 20.13 -6.45 -29.02
CA THR A 561 21.58 -6.48 -28.79
C THR A 561 21.93 -6.08 -27.36
N TRP A 562 21.32 -5.01 -26.84
CA TRP A 562 21.58 -4.52 -25.49
C TRP A 562 21.04 -5.48 -24.42
N ALA A 563 19.84 -6.03 -24.64
CA ALA A 563 19.25 -7.04 -23.76
C ALA A 563 20.15 -8.29 -23.67
N GLU A 564 20.68 -8.77 -24.81
CA GLU A 564 21.64 -9.89 -24.83
C GLU A 564 22.91 -9.58 -24.02
N GLN A 565 23.49 -8.38 -24.19
CA GLN A 565 24.68 -7.96 -23.45
C GLN A 565 24.43 -7.89 -21.94
N ARG A 566 23.28 -7.35 -21.51
CA ARG A 566 22.89 -7.30 -20.09
C ARG A 566 22.65 -8.69 -19.52
N ALA A 567 21.97 -9.57 -20.25
CA ALA A 567 21.78 -10.95 -19.87
C ALA A 567 23.12 -11.69 -19.70
N ARG A 568 24.09 -11.44 -20.59
CA ARG A 568 25.44 -12.01 -20.50
C ARG A 568 26.17 -11.54 -19.23
N ALA A 569 26.15 -10.24 -18.95
CA ALA A 569 26.76 -9.69 -17.75
C ALA A 569 26.15 -10.26 -16.45
N ILE A 570 24.83 -10.39 -16.40
CA ILE A 570 24.12 -11.03 -15.27
C ILE A 570 24.55 -12.49 -15.11
N ALA A 571 24.58 -13.25 -16.22
CA ALA A 571 24.95 -14.65 -16.20
C ALA A 571 26.40 -14.87 -15.72
N GLU A 572 27.32 -14.01 -16.15
CA GLU A 572 28.73 -14.06 -15.75
C GLU A 572 28.91 -13.70 -14.26
N ALA A 573 28.22 -12.65 -13.78
CA ALA A 573 28.25 -12.27 -12.38
C ALA A 573 27.69 -13.36 -11.45
N LEU A 574 26.72 -14.14 -11.92
CA LEU A 574 26.14 -15.28 -11.20
C LEU A 574 26.90 -16.60 -11.44
N ALA A 575 27.98 -16.57 -12.23
CA ALA A 575 28.76 -17.74 -12.62
C ALA A 575 27.89 -18.89 -13.16
N LEU A 576 26.93 -18.57 -14.04
CA LEU A 576 26.06 -19.59 -14.66
C LEU A 576 26.87 -20.51 -15.57
N ALA A 577 26.46 -21.78 -15.63
CA ALA A 577 27.04 -22.75 -16.56
C ALA A 577 26.88 -22.29 -18.03
N PRO A 578 27.76 -22.73 -18.96
CA PRO A 578 27.73 -22.30 -20.35
C PRO A 578 26.34 -22.41 -21.01
N ASP A 579 25.70 -23.57 -20.95
CA ASP A 579 24.37 -23.78 -21.56
C ASP A 579 23.29 -22.88 -20.96
N ALA A 580 23.36 -22.63 -19.64
CA ALA A 580 22.45 -21.76 -18.92
C ALA A 580 22.61 -20.29 -19.35
N ARG A 581 23.86 -19.84 -19.49
CA ARG A 581 24.18 -18.51 -20.01
C ARG A 581 23.70 -18.37 -21.45
N ASP A 582 23.92 -19.39 -22.28
CA ASP A 582 23.55 -19.37 -23.68
C ASP A 582 22.02 -19.35 -23.85
N ALA A 583 21.28 -20.11 -23.03
CA ALA A 583 19.82 -20.03 -22.96
C ALA A 583 19.33 -18.64 -22.52
N LEU A 584 19.86 -18.07 -21.44
CA LEU A 584 19.42 -16.75 -20.94
C LEU A 584 19.72 -15.64 -21.95
N THR A 585 20.92 -15.64 -22.55
CA THR A 585 21.31 -14.64 -23.55
C THR A 585 20.51 -14.76 -24.83
N LEU A 586 20.19 -15.98 -25.29
CA LEU A 586 19.32 -16.20 -26.44
C LEU A 586 17.88 -15.76 -26.17
N ALA A 587 17.34 -16.07 -25.00
CA ALA A 587 16.01 -15.61 -24.60
C ALA A 587 15.96 -14.07 -24.60
N ALA A 588 16.96 -13.41 -24.02
CA ALA A 588 17.06 -11.95 -24.04
C ALA A 588 17.18 -11.37 -25.46
N ARG A 589 17.92 -12.06 -26.33
CA ARG A 589 18.10 -11.62 -27.72
C ARG A 589 16.82 -11.66 -28.54
N LEU A 590 15.90 -12.58 -28.23
CA LEU A 590 14.73 -12.86 -29.08
C LEU A 590 13.38 -12.57 -28.39
N HIS A 591 13.38 -12.02 -27.18
CA HIS A 591 12.17 -11.85 -26.40
C HIS A 591 11.13 -10.95 -27.08
N ASP A 592 11.60 -9.99 -27.87
CA ASP A 592 10.81 -8.89 -28.44
C ASP A 592 10.55 -9.02 -29.94
N GLU A 593 10.94 -10.13 -30.59
CA GLU A 593 10.76 -10.33 -32.04
C GLU A 593 9.31 -10.16 -32.51
N GLY A 594 8.32 -10.48 -31.66
CA GLY A 594 6.91 -10.26 -31.92
C GLY A 594 6.53 -8.79 -32.12
N LYS A 595 7.36 -7.82 -31.71
CA LYS A 595 7.15 -6.40 -32.00
C LYS A 595 7.28 -6.08 -33.48
N ARG A 596 7.89 -6.96 -34.28
CA ARG A 596 8.01 -6.84 -35.74
C ARG A 596 6.66 -6.87 -36.46
N ALA A 597 5.60 -7.41 -35.83
CA ALA A 597 4.26 -7.49 -36.39
C ALA A 597 3.75 -6.12 -36.88
N GLU A 598 3.04 -6.10 -38.01
CA GLU A 598 2.60 -4.85 -38.64
C GLU A 598 1.60 -4.11 -37.74
N ARG A 599 0.65 -4.83 -37.13
CA ARG A 599 -0.28 -4.29 -36.14
C ARG A 599 0.44 -3.64 -34.97
N TRP A 600 1.48 -4.26 -34.44
CA TRP A 600 2.26 -3.69 -33.34
C TRP A 600 2.94 -2.39 -33.80
N GLN A 601 3.67 -2.41 -34.92
CA GLN A 601 4.36 -1.22 -35.44
C GLN A 601 3.38 -0.08 -35.76
N ARG A 602 2.17 -0.40 -36.24
CA ARG A 602 1.10 0.57 -36.50
C ARG A 602 0.51 1.14 -35.21
N ALA A 603 0.15 0.28 -34.26
CA ALA A 603 -0.40 0.69 -32.95
C ALA A 603 0.55 1.63 -32.21
N PHE A 604 1.86 1.37 -32.30
CA PHE A 604 2.90 2.17 -31.67
C PHE A 604 3.41 3.34 -32.52
N LYS A 605 2.82 3.57 -33.71
CA LYS A 605 3.17 4.67 -34.63
C LYS A 605 4.64 4.67 -35.02
N ALA A 606 5.24 3.49 -35.13
CA ALA A 606 6.67 3.32 -35.30
C ALA A 606 7.21 4.00 -36.57
N ALA A 607 6.46 3.97 -37.69
CA ALA A 607 6.88 4.63 -38.93
C ALA A 607 7.07 6.16 -38.78
N ARG A 608 6.23 6.80 -37.97
CA ARG A 608 6.36 8.23 -37.66
C ARG A 608 7.67 8.47 -36.93
N ASP A 609 7.93 7.68 -35.89
CA ASP A 609 9.08 7.88 -35.01
C ASP A 609 10.39 7.47 -35.70
N ALA A 610 10.38 6.40 -36.50
CA ALA A 610 11.52 6.01 -37.32
C ALA A 610 11.94 7.14 -38.27
N LYS A 611 10.96 7.82 -38.89
CA LYS A 611 11.23 9.02 -39.71
C LYS A 611 11.78 10.17 -38.87
N THR A 612 11.19 10.44 -37.71
CA THR A 612 11.63 11.52 -36.81
C THR A 612 13.08 11.33 -36.35
N PHE A 613 13.49 10.10 -36.03
CA PHE A 613 14.83 9.80 -35.52
C PHE A 613 15.80 9.27 -36.60
N SER A 614 15.40 9.27 -37.87
CA SER A 614 16.19 8.72 -39.00
C SER A 614 16.67 7.29 -38.76
N LEU A 615 15.80 6.45 -38.19
CA LEU A 615 16.07 5.04 -37.90
C LEU A 615 15.59 4.15 -39.05
N ALA A 616 16.33 3.08 -39.30
CA ALA A 616 15.99 2.05 -40.28
C ALA A 616 15.54 0.76 -39.58
N GLY A 617 14.43 0.19 -40.06
CA GLY A 617 13.90 -1.08 -39.54
C GLY A 617 12.78 -0.91 -38.50
N PRO A 618 12.25 -2.04 -37.98
CA PRO A 618 11.21 -2.04 -36.95
C PRO A 618 11.75 -1.45 -35.63
N LEU A 619 10.87 -0.83 -34.86
CA LEU A 619 11.21 -0.24 -33.57
C LEU A 619 10.80 -1.15 -32.42
N ALA A 620 11.63 -1.21 -31.37
CA ALA A 620 11.26 -1.81 -30.08
C ALA A 620 10.71 -0.76 -29.11
N LYS A 621 11.17 0.49 -29.23
CA LYS A 621 10.75 1.61 -28.39
C LYS A 621 10.26 2.78 -29.25
N THR A 622 9.12 3.38 -28.92
CA THR A 622 8.51 4.52 -29.66
C THR A 622 8.11 5.66 -28.72
N LEU A 623 7.67 6.81 -29.26
CA LEU A 623 7.23 7.97 -28.47
C LEU A 623 5.75 7.88 -28.05
N GLY A 624 4.96 7.04 -28.71
CA GLY A 624 3.51 6.91 -28.49
C GLY A 624 2.69 8.13 -28.98
N PRO A 625 1.44 8.31 -28.54
CA PRO A 625 0.69 7.36 -27.73
C PRO A 625 0.30 6.12 -28.54
N ILE A 626 0.10 5.02 -27.82
CA ILE A 626 -0.36 3.72 -28.34
C ILE A 626 -1.80 3.87 -28.83
N ASP A 627 -2.11 3.21 -29.95
CA ASP A 627 -3.48 3.01 -30.42
C ASP A 627 -3.97 1.63 -29.99
N HIS A 628 -4.64 1.57 -28.83
CA HIS A 628 -5.13 0.32 -28.24
C HIS A 628 -6.21 -0.36 -29.09
N ALA A 629 -6.97 0.41 -29.88
CA ALA A 629 -7.96 -0.15 -30.80
C ALA A 629 -7.30 -0.91 -31.96
N ILE A 630 -6.12 -0.48 -32.40
CA ILE A 630 -5.32 -1.23 -33.38
C ILE A 630 -4.63 -2.41 -32.71
N LEU A 631 -4.04 -2.23 -31.52
CA LEU A 631 -3.32 -3.29 -30.82
C LEU A 631 -4.24 -4.49 -30.50
N ASP A 632 -5.48 -4.21 -30.06
CA ASP A 632 -6.58 -5.17 -29.92
C ASP A 632 -6.19 -6.47 -29.19
N GLY A 633 -5.43 -6.36 -28.10
CA GLY A 633 -4.99 -7.51 -27.29
C GLY A 633 -3.82 -8.31 -27.87
N TYR A 634 -3.18 -7.85 -28.94
CA TYR A 634 -1.99 -8.50 -29.49
C TYR A 634 -0.85 -8.53 -28.46
N ARG A 635 -0.28 -9.72 -28.25
CA ARG A 635 0.82 -10.00 -27.32
C ARG A 635 2.10 -10.27 -28.08
N HIS A 636 3.11 -9.39 -27.97
CA HIS A 636 4.38 -9.60 -28.66
C HIS A 636 5.13 -10.81 -28.11
N GLU A 637 4.93 -11.19 -26.85
CA GLU A 637 5.55 -12.36 -26.23
C GLU A 637 5.11 -13.66 -26.92
N PHE A 638 3.83 -13.74 -27.27
CA PHE A 638 3.28 -14.86 -28.03
C PHE A 638 3.73 -14.81 -29.50
N GLY A 639 3.76 -13.62 -30.08
CA GLY A 639 4.23 -13.36 -31.45
C GLY A 639 5.72 -13.62 -31.66
N SER A 640 6.55 -13.57 -30.62
CA SER A 640 7.99 -13.85 -30.67
C SER A 640 8.30 -15.34 -30.88
N LEU A 641 7.43 -16.25 -30.41
CA LEU A 641 7.74 -17.69 -30.36
C LEU A 641 8.11 -18.31 -31.72
N PRO A 642 7.38 -18.03 -32.83
CA PRO A 642 7.74 -18.57 -34.14
C PRO A 642 9.12 -18.11 -34.65
N TYR A 643 9.56 -16.92 -34.25
CA TYR A 643 10.90 -16.41 -34.59
C TYR A 643 11.97 -17.16 -33.81
N VAL A 644 11.73 -17.40 -32.51
CA VAL A 644 12.63 -18.18 -31.64
C VAL A 644 12.81 -19.60 -32.18
N GLU A 645 11.71 -20.27 -32.54
CA GLU A 645 11.73 -21.67 -33.00
C GLU A 645 12.52 -21.87 -34.30
N ARG A 646 12.59 -20.84 -35.15
CA ARG A 646 13.34 -20.86 -36.43
C ARG A 646 14.80 -20.45 -36.29
N HIS A 647 15.21 -19.93 -35.12
CA HIS A 647 16.54 -19.38 -34.92
C HIS A 647 17.59 -20.51 -34.79
N GLU A 648 18.71 -20.42 -35.50
CA GLU A 648 19.75 -21.48 -35.51
C GLU A 648 20.37 -21.74 -34.12
N ARG A 649 20.69 -20.68 -33.37
CA ARG A 649 21.14 -20.81 -31.97
C ARG A 649 20.13 -21.57 -31.09
N PHE A 650 18.83 -21.48 -31.38
CA PHE A 650 17.79 -22.16 -30.61
C PHE A 650 17.74 -23.65 -30.95
N THR A 651 17.79 -24.00 -32.24
CA THR A 651 17.76 -25.41 -32.68
C THR A 651 18.99 -26.20 -32.23
N ALA A 652 20.11 -25.51 -31.98
CA ALA A 652 21.33 -26.10 -31.42
C ALA A 652 21.26 -26.40 -29.91
N LEU A 653 20.28 -25.85 -29.17
CA LEU A 653 20.14 -26.09 -27.73
C LEU A 653 19.55 -27.48 -27.43
N ALA A 654 19.97 -28.06 -26.30
CA ALA A 654 19.29 -29.23 -25.74
C ALA A 654 17.80 -28.91 -25.49
N GLU A 655 16.93 -29.92 -25.64
CA GLU A 655 15.46 -29.79 -25.50
C GLU A 655 15.06 -29.08 -24.20
N ASP A 656 15.70 -29.48 -23.11
CA ASP A 656 15.55 -28.92 -21.79
C ASP A 656 15.81 -27.40 -21.70
N TRP A 657 16.75 -26.87 -22.49
CA TRP A 657 17.05 -25.44 -22.55
C TRP A 657 16.14 -24.73 -23.55
N ARG A 658 15.71 -25.40 -24.62
CA ARG A 658 14.72 -24.90 -25.56
C ARG A 658 13.39 -24.58 -24.87
N ASP A 659 12.91 -25.48 -24.02
CA ASP A 659 11.69 -25.24 -23.22
C ASP A 659 11.87 -24.02 -22.30
N LEU A 660 13.03 -23.86 -21.64
CA LEU A 660 13.26 -22.68 -20.80
C LEU A 660 13.28 -21.39 -21.63
N VAL A 661 13.97 -21.36 -22.77
CA VAL A 661 14.06 -20.16 -23.64
C VAL A 661 12.67 -19.73 -24.09
N LEU A 662 11.86 -20.65 -24.63
CA LEU A 662 10.51 -20.32 -25.09
C LEU A 662 9.61 -19.84 -23.95
N HIS A 663 9.76 -20.40 -22.75
CA HIS A 663 9.02 -19.94 -21.58
C HIS A 663 9.43 -18.54 -21.13
N LEU A 664 10.73 -18.28 -21.06
CA LEU A 664 11.24 -16.96 -20.68
C LEU A 664 10.75 -15.88 -21.65
N VAL A 665 10.78 -16.16 -22.96
CA VAL A 665 10.23 -15.27 -23.98
C VAL A 665 8.71 -15.10 -23.82
N ALA A 666 7.94 -16.16 -23.56
CA ALA A 666 6.48 -16.02 -23.41
C ALA A 666 6.06 -15.29 -22.10
N ALA A 667 6.83 -15.46 -21.02
CA ALA A 667 6.43 -15.05 -19.67
C ALA A 667 7.09 -13.75 -19.18
N HIS A 668 7.89 -13.06 -20.00
CA HIS A 668 8.68 -11.93 -19.54
C HIS A 668 7.85 -10.75 -19.04
N HIS A 669 6.57 -10.61 -19.44
CA HIS A 669 5.65 -9.62 -18.87
C HIS A 669 4.73 -10.14 -17.74
N GLY A 670 4.66 -11.45 -17.49
CA GLY A 670 3.85 -12.03 -16.41
C GLY A 670 2.72 -12.95 -16.88
N GLN A 671 2.46 -12.98 -18.18
CA GLN A 671 1.62 -13.96 -18.85
C GLN A 671 2.32 -15.33 -18.98
N ALA A 672 1.67 -16.30 -19.64
CA ALA A 672 2.17 -17.65 -19.86
C ALA A 672 2.46 -18.43 -18.56
N ARG A 673 1.73 -18.10 -17.48
CA ARG A 673 1.79 -18.76 -16.16
C ARG A 673 0.39 -19.18 -15.69
N PRO A 674 -0.24 -20.18 -16.32
CA PRO A 674 0.22 -20.96 -17.47
C PRO A 674 -0.31 -20.45 -18.82
N VAL A 675 -1.29 -19.53 -18.82
CA VAL A 675 -2.03 -19.14 -20.04
C VAL A 675 -1.59 -17.79 -20.58
N ILE A 676 -1.81 -17.58 -21.88
CA ILE A 676 -1.59 -16.32 -22.60
C ILE A 676 -2.66 -16.18 -23.69
N GLU A 677 -3.11 -14.96 -23.96
CA GLU A 677 -4.14 -14.70 -24.97
C GLU A 677 -3.60 -14.87 -26.40
N THR A 678 -4.46 -15.40 -27.28
CA THR A 678 -4.15 -15.59 -28.72
C THR A 678 -4.73 -14.48 -29.61
N ARG A 679 -5.41 -13.50 -29.00
CA ARG A 679 -6.15 -12.45 -29.72
C ARG A 679 -5.20 -11.61 -30.59
N SER A 680 -5.68 -11.27 -31.78
CA SER A 680 -5.02 -10.33 -32.71
C SER A 680 -3.60 -10.69 -33.17
N CYS A 681 -3.17 -11.94 -32.94
CA CYS A 681 -1.93 -12.45 -33.53
C CYS A 681 -2.07 -12.58 -35.05
N GLU A 682 -1.10 -12.06 -35.79
CA GLU A 682 -1.19 -11.94 -37.25
C GLU A 682 -0.76 -13.20 -38.00
N ASP A 683 -0.08 -14.13 -37.34
CA ASP A 683 0.50 -15.31 -37.98
C ASP A 683 -0.49 -16.44 -38.24
N ALA A 684 -1.60 -16.49 -37.49
CA ALA A 684 -2.69 -17.43 -37.69
C ALA A 684 -3.99 -16.97 -37.00
N PRO A 685 -5.18 -17.44 -37.43
CA PRO A 685 -6.43 -17.15 -36.71
C PRO A 685 -6.44 -17.79 -35.30
N PRO A 686 -7.21 -17.25 -34.33
CA PRO A 686 -7.19 -17.72 -32.94
C PRO A 686 -7.38 -19.23 -32.76
N SER A 687 -8.26 -19.87 -33.55
CA SER A 687 -8.50 -21.31 -33.48
C SER A 687 -7.29 -22.17 -33.88
N ALA A 688 -6.44 -21.68 -34.78
CA ALA A 688 -5.21 -22.36 -35.16
C ALA A 688 -4.08 -22.13 -34.14
N LEU A 689 -4.23 -21.13 -33.26
CA LEU A 689 -3.26 -20.78 -32.22
C LEU A 689 -3.52 -21.48 -30.88
N GLU A 690 -4.67 -22.13 -30.72
CA GLU A 690 -5.04 -22.88 -29.52
C GLU A 690 -4.01 -23.96 -29.17
N GLU A 691 -3.45 -24.64 -30.18
CA GLU A 691 -2.40 -25.64 -29.99
C GLU A 691 -1.12 -25.02 -29.40
N ARG A 692 -0.68 -23.87 -29.93
CA ARG A 692 0.49 -23.16 -29.39
C ARG A 692 0.25 -22.68 -27.96
N ALA A 693 -0.93 -22.13 -27.68
CA ALA A 693 -1.30 -21.69 -26.34
C ALA A 693 -1.35 -22.86 -25.34
N ARG A 694 -1.88 -24.02 -25.77
CA ARG A 694 -1.84 -25.27 -24.99
C ARG A 694 -0.41 -25.72 -24.71
N ASP A 695 0.47 -25.66 -25.70
CA ASP A 695 1.87 -26.07 -25.54
C ASP A 695 2.63 -25.17 -24.55
N ILE A 696 2.32 -23.87 -24.50
CA ILE A 696 2.83 -22.93 -23.49
C ILE A 696 2.39 -23.38 -22.09
N ALA A 697 1.12 -23.71 -21.89
CA ALA A 697 0.62 -24.17 -20.59
C ALA A 697 1.28 -25.49 -20.15
N LEU A 698 1.46 -26.44 -21.08
CA LEU A 698 2.15 -27.70 -20.82
C LEU A 698 3.64 -27.49 -20.52
N ARG A 699 4.30 -26.56 -21.22
CA ARG A 699 5.69 -26.18 -20.98
C ARG A 699 5.87 -25.57 -19.59
N PHE A 700 4.97 -24.69 -19.15
CA PHE A 700 4.98 -24.16 -17.79
C PHE A 700 4.91 -25.30 -16.76
N ALA A 701 4.01 -26.27 -16.94
CA ALA A 701 3.90 -27.42 -16.05
C ALA A 701 5.20 -28.26 -15.99
N ARG A 702 5.83 -28.54 -17.14
CA ARG A 702 7.12 -29.25 -17.20
C ARG A 702 8.23 -28.49 -16.49
N LEU A 703 8.32 -27.17 -16.71
CA LEU A 703 9.33 -26.33 -16.08
C LEU A 703 9.10 -26.17 -14.57
N GLN A 704 7.85 -26.11 -14.12
CA GLN A 704 7.49 -26.15 -12.70
C GLN A 704 7.89 -27.46 -12.04
N GLN A 705 7.71 -28.59 -12.73
CA GLN A 705 8.17 -29.88 -12.22
C GLN A 705 9.69 -29.90 -12.05
N ARG A 706 10.43 -29.34 -13.02
CA ARG A 706 11.90 -29.35 -13.06
C ARG A 706 12.56 -28.35 -12.11
N TRP A 707 12.12 -27.10 -12.12
CA TRP A 707 12.76 -26.00 -11.38
C TRP A 707 12.03 -25.64 -10.08
N GLY A 708 10.77 -26.05 -9.94
CA GLY A 708 9.89 -25.60 -8.88
C GLY A 708 9.44 -24.13 -9.06
N PRO A 709 8.39 -23.70 -8.34
CA PRO A 709 7.85 -22.33 -8.42
C PRO A 709 8.90 -21.23 -8.24
N TRP A 710 9.79 -21.38 -7.26
CA TRP A 710 10.83 -20.39 -6.97
C TRP A 710 11.95 -20.39 -7.99
N GLY A 711 12.34 -21.57 -8.49
CA GLY A 711 13.43 -21.66 -9.46
C GLY A 711 13.03 -21.12 -10.82
N LEU A 712 11.80 -21.38 -11.27
CA LEU A 712 11.28 -20.81 -12.50
C LEU A 712 11.10 -19.29 -12.40
N ALA A 713 10.53 -18.80 -11.28
CA ALA A 713 10.43 -17.36 -11.02
C ALA A 713 11.80 -16.65 -11.00
N TRP A 714 12.83 -17.33 -10.50
CA TRP A 714 14.20 -16.78 -10.51
C TRP A 714 14.74 -16.62 -11.93
N TRP A 715 14.56 -17.60 -12.81
CA TRP A 715 14.96 -17.48 -14.21
C TRP A 715 14.24 -16.34 -14.95
N GLU A 716 12.93 -16.21 -14.74
CA GLU A 716 12.13 -15.12 -15.29
C GLU A 716 12.63 -13.75 -14.80
N ALA A 717 12.99 -13.64 -13.51
CA ALA A 717 13.53 -12.43 -12.94
C ALA A 717 14.87 -12.02 -13.59
N LEU A 718 15.73 -12.97 -13.98
CA LEU A 718 16.98 -12.66 -14.69
C LEU A 718 16.73 -12.03 -16.06
N LEU A 719 15.79 -12.57 -16.84
CA LEU A 719 15.43 -11.99 -18.14
C LEU A 719 14.81 -10.59 -17.97
N ARG A 720 13.84 -10.44 -17.05
CA ARG A 720 13.22 -9.14 -16.76
C ARG A 720 14.24 -8.09 -16.31
N ALA A 721 15.23 -8.50 -15.52
CA ALA A 721 16.33 -7.63 -15.11
C ALA A 721 17.23 -7.22 -16.29
N ALA A 722 17.43 -8.09 -17.28
CA ALA A 722 18.21 -7.77 -18.48
C ALA A 722 17.48 -6.76 -19.38
N ASP A 723 16.20 -6.99 -19.69
CA ASP A 723 15.35 -6.08 -20.48
C ASP A 723 15.22 -4.70 -19.80
N SER A 724 14.94 -4.68 -18.48
CA SER A 724 14.86 -3.43 -17.74
C SER A 724 16.16 -2.62 -17.77
N GLN A 725 17.32 -3.28 -17.68
CA GLN A 725 18.61 -2.60 -17.81
C GLN A 725 18.88 -2.09 -19.22
N ALA A 726 18.55 -2.87 -20.26
CA ALA A 726 18.68 -2.44 -21.65
C ALA A 726 17.79 -1.23 -21.95
N SER A 727 16.58 -1.20 -21.40
CA SER A 727 15.68 -0.05 -21.50
C SER A 727 16.24 1.19 -20.77
N ARG A 728 16.84 1.01 -19.59
CA ARG A 728 17.49 2.11 -18.84
C ARG A 728 18.72 2.68 -19.54
N ASP A 729 19.48 1.85 -20.24
CA ASP A 729 20.64 2.32 -21.02
C ASP A 729 20.21 3.33 -22.11
N LEU A 730 19.01 3.18 -22.67
CA LEU A 730 18.48 4.09 -23.68
C LEU A 730 18.18 5.46 -23.07
N GLU A 731 17.66 5.47 -21.84
CA GLU A 731 17.40 6.70 -21.09
C GLU A 731 18.72 7.38 -20.68
N ALA A 732 19.71 6.61 -20.21
CA ALA A 732 21.01 7.13 -19.78
C ALA A 732 21.87 7.67 -20.94
N ALA A 733 21.68 7.17 -22.17
CA ALA A 733 22.32 7.68 -23.37
C ALA A 733 21.78 9.07 -23.83
N THR A 734 20.89 9.68 -23.05
CA THR A 734 20.37 11.03 -23.25
C THR A 734 21.25 12.02 -22.50
N PRO A 735 22.00 12.93 -23.16
CA PRO A 735 22.55 14.10 -22.48
C PRO A 735 21.39 14.92 -21.93
N ASP A 736 21.47 15.31 -20.66
CA ASP A 736 20.53 16.25 -20.05
C ASP A 736 20.57 17.56 -20.86
N ALA A 737 19.52 17.83 -21.64
CA ALA A 737 19.38 19.10 -22.37
C ALA A 737 19.25 20.32 -21.43
N ALA A 738 19.36 20.11 -20.11
CA ALA A 738 19.41 21.14 -19.08
C ALA A 738 20.84 21.61 -18.72
N GLN A 739 21.92 20.99 -19.25
CA GLN A 739 23.31 21.37 -18.89
C GLN A 739 24.10 22.14 -19.96
N GLU A 740 23.57 22.35 -21.17
CA GLU A 740 24.21 23.20 -22.19
C GLU A 740 23.67 24.65 -22.26
N ALA A 741 22.91 25.08 -21.25
CA ALA A 741 22.44 26.47 -21.12
C ALA A 741 22.75 27.07 -19.73
N ALA A 742 23.97 26.85 -19.22
CA ALA A 742 24.52 27.56 -18.06
C ALA A 742 25.83 28.26 -18.42
#